data_AF-A0A928KHM7-F1
#
_entry.id   AF-A0A928KHM7-F1
#
_cell.length_a   1.000
_cell.length_b   1.000
_cell.length_c   1.000
_cell.angle_alpha   90.00
_cell.angle_beta   90.00
_cell.angle_gamma   90.00
#
_symmetry.space_group_name_H-M   'P 1'
#
loop_
_entity.id
_entity.type
_entity.pdbx_description
1 polymer ?
#
loop_
_entity_poly.entity_id
_entity_poly.type
_entity_poly.pdbx_seq_one_letter_code
_entity_poly.pdbx_strand_id
1 'polypeptide(L)'
;MKKLISALLAVLMLVSVGTFSVSTVIAQEDFPSDTLIIVNGKAVTKNMHVEDVKKLFGEPVLVTESVFGGFAYTFYGENYSDYLYLETLANGDIAVFASVGEGFSTRYYDFGDEDDFYIIGEKACLSTIDSDTVYGFLYYNYSAGLPKAEDINAKFAEENHKYMPMLAQHTVHMFNALSVNYGYNTPIYYDEYTMQMCLQLNDNNTEAFYYSYDRGYGGFVDMYGVVNYRDDETYSYLPNPMAFAEEALNREVDADKRAIAYTVFQTQDYYCRSYCCTNPQLFEAHKLKVELTEEEKKTISTMKEMYFESVETFNSAEKVYDIEPQFTSLPLTAGKLNDKIAEGSLGYLNTIRYGAGLPLLKLSDELMAGAQAKATYTVFLSQGDYDVPNPHFPPKVDGISDEYYNLCQNGGAENLFWGDAISSIYKALDDGYGDPIYCGHRYNLLSSAADFGIGTTNDQGAHKFSGYQNVDCDFVCWPSKGVTPTEALYRNAFQWTIKTTNKNYGFDISTWVKVKLLNTGDEWIFDRNNPRLHNSGNTLSFSDNSLSLSKGNVYEVTIMDCIDKNTNERTNYTYRSAIVSLGGAMKPIEGVSISGKDSLRLDEKISLKAKVNPDGAENIFVTWESSNPKIAEIDGFGVVTPKALGEVKIIAKSQDGIHFDEKLIKVEEAKKPIEPTTTPDTSPSDPAEDTLPQPTDPVTNPATNPADDPDETLPEGSSSADLTLPDASESNPAAPSEIPSAPSEDTYLLGDANTDGKVNIKDTTTIQKYLASILELDENAKLCANVNLDLKISIKDATMIQKFVANIPVDYPLGQYIKR
;
A
#
# COMPACT_ATOMS: atom_id res chain seq x y z
N MET A 1 -18.57 22.91 -61.55
CA MET A 1 -17.93 24.20 -61.91
C MET A 1 -17.35 24.99 -60.72
N LYS A 2 -17.89 24.92 -59.48
CA LYS A 2 -17.23 25.57 -58.31
C LYS A 2 -15.97 24.84 -57.77
N LYS A 3 -15.79 23.54 -58.04
CA LYS A 3 -14.59 22.76 -57.62
C LYS A 3 -13.33 22.93 -58.51
N LEU A 4 -13.35 23.79 -59.54
CA LEU A 4 -12.16 24.09 -60.37
C LEU A 4 -11.60 25.51 -60.16
N ILE A 5 -12.22 26.33 -59.30
CA ILE A 5 -11.84 27.74 -59.12
C ILE A 5 -11.02 27.94 -57.82
N SER A 6 -11.17 27.07 -56.81
CA SER A 6 -10.31 27.10 -55.61
C SER A 6 -8.86 26.72 -55.92
N ALA A 7 -8.65 25.73 -56.80
CA ALA A 7 -7.31 25.28 -57.20
C ALA A 7 -6.50 26.33 -57.99
N LEU A 8 -7.14 27.36 -58.56
CA LEU A 8 -6.44 28.43 -59.29
C LEU A 8 -6.15 29.68 -58.45
N LEU A 9 -6.82 29.87 -57.30
CA LEU A 9 -6.55 31.03 -56.43
C LEU A 9 -5.38 30.79 -55.46
N ALA A 10 -5.08 29.54 -55.10
CA ALA A 10 -3.93 29.21 -54.25
C ALA A 10 -2.57 29.49 -54.93
N VAL A 11 -2.53 29.56 -56.26
CA VAL A 11 -1.30 29.72 -57.05
C VAL A 11 -0.91 31.21 -57.27
N LEU A 12 -1.75 32.17 -56.84
CA LEU A 12 -1.55 33.59 -57.16
C LEU A 12 -1.28 34.55 -55.98
N MET A 13 -1.07 34.05 -54.75
CA MET A 13 -0.66 34.86 -53.59
C MET A 13 0.71 34.47 -53.02
N LEU A 14 1.66 34.12 -53.90
CA LEU A 14 3.07 33.90 -53.54
C LEU A 14 4.02 34.71 -54.45
N VAL A 15 3.77 36.03 -54.54
CA VAL A 15 4.74 37.02 -55.05
C VAL A 15 4.78 38.23 -54.11
N SER A 16 5.18 37.97 -52.86
CA SER A 16 5.65 39.01 -51.94
C SER A 16 6.96 38.53 -51.30
N VAL A 17 8.00 39.32 -51.53
CA VAL A 17 9.41 39.11 -51.17
C VAL A 17 9.61 38.49 -49.77
N GLY A 18 9.64 37.15 -49.72
CA GLY A 18 10.15 36.38 -48.60
C GLY A 18 11.59 35.96 -48.91
N THR A 19 12.50 36.20 -47.98
CA THR A 19 13.84 35.60 -48.03
C THR A 19 13.70 34.09 -47.90
N PHE A 20 13.98 33.34 -48.97
CA PHE A 20 14.16 31.90 -48.87
C PHE A 20 15.37 31.63 -47.97
N SER A 21 15.11 31.31 -46.70
CA SER A 21 16.05 30.56 -45.89
C SER A 21 16.21 29.21 -46.55
N VAL A 22 17.33 29.01 -47.25
CA VAL A 22 17.69 27.70 -47.77
C VAL A 22 18.06 26.86 -46.56
N SER A 23 17.11 26.03 -46.10
CA SER A 23 17.42 24.90 -45.23
C SER A 23 18.43 24.04 -45.97
N THR A 24 19.69 24.15 -45.56
CA THR A 24 20.77 23.31 -46.09
C THR A 24 20.53 21.94 -45.51
N VAL A 25 19.99 21.03 -46.32
CA VAL A 25 19.94 19.60 -46.00
C VAL A 25 21.37 19.16 -45.75
N ILE A 26 21.70 18.94 -44.48
CA ILE A 26 22.98 18.36 -44.07
C ILE A 26 22.85 16.87 -44.35
N ALA A 27 23.75 16.29 -45.14
CA ALA A 27 23.75 14.84 -45.31
C ALA A 27 23.90 14.18 -43.92
N GLN A 28 23.11 13.15 -43.64
CA GLN A 28 23.01 12.55 -42.30
C GLN A 28 24.37 12.07 -41.72
N GLU A 29 25.33 11.73 -42.59
CA GLU A 29 26.72 11.39 -42.23
C GLU A 29 27.55 12.59 -41.72
N ASP A 30 27.19 13.82 -42.10
CA ASP A 30 27.84 15.08 -41.74
C ASP A 30 27.16 15.82 -40.55
N PHE A 31 26.12 15.24 -39.94
CA PHE A 31 25.41 15.90 -38.82
C PHE A 31 26.35 16.11 -37.62
N PRO A 32 26.47 17.33 -37.05
CA PRO A 32 27.47 17.62 -36.03
C PRO A 32 27.34 16.75 -34.78
N SER A 33 28.44 16.13 -34.32
CA SER A 33 28.45 15.10 -33.26
C SER A 33 27.82 15.52 -31.94
N ASP A 34 27.83 16.82 -31.64
CA ASP A 34 27.43 17.38 -30.35
C ASP A 34 26.03 18.02 -30.41
N THR A 35 25.45 18.17 -31.61
CA THR A 35 24.08 18.64 -31.81
C THR A 35 23.08 17.53 -31.49
N LEU A 36 22.02 17.86 -30.78
CA LEU A 36 20.88 16.98 -30.50
C LEU A 36 19.80 17.17 -31.57
N ILE A 37 19.39 18.42 -31.78
CA ILE A 37 18.34 18.81 -32.73
C ILE A 37 18.62 20.22 -33.24
N ILE A 38 18.25 20.48 -34.50
CA ILE A 38 18.18 21.80 -35.11
C ILE A 38 16.71 22.09 -35.36
N VAL A 39 16.20 23.26 -34.95
CA VAL A 39 14.83 23.70 -35.27
C VAL A 39 14.92 25.09 -35.90
N ASN A 40 14.50 25.24 -37.17
CA ASN A 40 14.63 26.47 -37.95
C ASN A 40 16.02 27.11 -37.89
N GLY A 41 17.06 26.28 -38.01
CA GLY A 41 18.47 26.70 -37.95
C GLY A 41 19.00 27.01 -36.54
N LYS A 42 18.18 26.88 -35.49
CA LYS A 42 18.60 26.99 -34.09
C LYS A 42 19.07 25.62 -33.59
N ALA A 43 20.38 25.45 -33.43
CA ALA A 43 20.96 24.18 -32.96
C ALA A 43 20.97 24.09 -31.44
N VAL A 44 20.36 23.03 -30.89
CA VAL A 44 20.47 22.61 -29.49
C VAL A 44 21.55 21.53 -29.39
N THR A 45 22.47 21.66 -28.43
CA THR A 45 23.63 20.76 -28.29
C THR A 45 23.66 20.09 -26.92
N LYS A 46 24.38 18.98 -26.80
CA LYS A 46 24.51 18.16 -25.57
C LYS A 46 24.98 18.94 -24.34
N ASN A 47 25.77 20.01 -24.56
CA ASN A 47 26.39 20.81 -23.51
C ASN A 47 25.60 22.08 -23.17
N MET A 48 24.40 22.27 -23.74
CA MET A 48 23.54 23.42 -23.42
C MET A 48 22.63 23.10 -22.23
N HIS A 49 22.54 24.05 -21.30
CA HIS A 49 21.49 24.05 -20.29
C HIS A 49 20.31 24.93 -20.74
N VAL A 50 19.18 24.88 -20.01
CA VAL A 50 17.96 25.60 -20.39
C VAL A 50 18.16 27.11 -20.61
N GLU A 51 19.05 27.75 -19.84
CA GLU A 51 19.36 29.17 -20.00
C GLU A 51 20.10 29.50 -21.30
N ASP A 52 20.74 28.53 -21.96
CA ASP A 52 21.27 28.68 -23.32
C ASP A 52 20.19 28.47 -24.37
N VAL A 53 19.29 27.50 -24.16
CA VAL A 53 18.12 27.28 -25.03
C VAL A 53 17.21 28.51 -25.04
N LYS A 54 16.98 29.15 -23.89
CA LYS A 54 16.21 30.41 -23.79
C LYS A 54 16.78 31.55 -24.62
N LYS A 55 18.11 31.63 -24.80
CA LYS A 55 18.74 32.65 -25.66
C LYS A 55 18.42 32.42 -27.15
N LEU A 56 18.07 31.19 -27.53
CA LEU A 56 17.74 30.79 -28.90
C LEU A 56 16.21 30.83 -29.17
N PHE A 57 15.40 30.35 -28.22
CA PHE A 57 13.96 30.15 -28.38
C PHE A 57 13.08 31.13 -27.60
N GLY A 58 13.66 31.97 -26.73
CA GLY A 58 12.92 32.83 -25.80
C GLY A 58 12.55 32.09 -24.51
N GLU A 59 11.73 32.73 -23.66
CA GLU A 59 11.19 32.05 -22.48
C GLU A 59 10.21 30.95 -22.90
N PRO A 60 10.20 29.79 -22.19
CA PRO A 60 9.25 28.71 -22.47
C PRO A 60 7.82 29.15 -22.20
N VAL A 61 6.87 28.66 -22.99
CA VAL A 61 5.43 28.89 -22.80
C VAL A 61 4.86 28.08 -21.65
N LEU A 62 5.51 26.97 -21.29
CA LEU A 62 5.14 26.06 -20.22
C LEU A 62 6.40 25.45 -19.59
N VAL A 63 6.42 25.41 -18.26
CA VAL A 63 7.44 24.73 -17.45
C VAL A 63 6.74 23.89 -16.39
N THR A 64 7.11 22.62 -16.27
CA THR A 64 6.61 21.71 -15.23
C THR A 64 7.75 20.87 -14.64
N GLU A 65 7.52 20.19 -13.50
CA GLU A 65 8.50 19.21 -12.99
C GLU A 65 8.54 17.98 -13.91
N SER A 66 9.74 17.48 -14.17
CA SER A 66 9.94 16.26 -14.97
C SER A 66 9.95 15.02 -14.07
N VAL A 67 9.41 13.90 -14.57
CA VAL A 67 9.56 12.59 -13.92
C VAL A 67 11.04 12.18 -13.81
N PHE A 68 11.87 12.60 -14.77
CA PHE A 68 13.32 12.43 -14.81
C PHE A 68 14.08 13.26 -13.75
N GLY A 69 13.38 14.06 -12.94
CA GLY A 69 13.91 14.74 -11.75
C GLY A 69 14.41 16.17 -11.97
N GLY A 70 14.46 16.65 -13.21
CA GLY A 70 14.59 18.07 -13.54
C GLY A 70 13.25 18.69 -13.89
N PHE A 71 13.18 19.36 -15.04
CA PHE A 71 11.99 20.08 -15.51
C PHE A 71 11.69 19.76 -16.98
N ALA A 72 10.41 19.82 -17.35
CA ALA A 72 9.94 19.78 -18.72
C ALA A 72 9.62 21.20 -19.21
N TYR A 73 9.92 21.46 -20.48
CA TYR A 73 9.84 22.79 -21.11
C TYR A 73 9.21 22.68 -22.50
N THR A 74 8.26 23.57 -22.82
CA THR A 74 7.80 23.79 -24.19
C THR A 74 8.12 25.20 -24.64
N PHE A 75 8.66 25.34 -25.86
CA PHE A 75 8.95 26.60 -26.54
C PHE A 75 8.25 26.60 -27.90
N TYR A 76 7.77 27.77 -28.32
CA TYR A 76 7.44 28.09 -29.72
C TYR A 76 7.18 29.59 -29.88
N GLY A 77 7.44 30.11 -31.07
CA GLY A 77 7.04 31.43 -31.55
C GLY A 77 5.65 31.42 -32.22
N GLU A 78 5.39 32.43 -33.05
CA GLU A 78 4.08 32.56 -33.73
C GLU A 78 3.76 31.32 -34.57
N ASN A 79 2.50 30.87 -34.48
CA ASN A 79 1.93 29.71 -35.18
C ASN A 79 2.75 28.41 -35.05
N TYR A 80 3.36 28.17 -33.89
CA TYR A 80 4.18 26.97 -33.59
C TYR A 80 5.44 26.81 -34.45
N SER A 81 5.86 27.86 -35.16
CA SER A 81 6.88 27.78 -36.21
C SER A 81 8.20 27.12 -35.79
N ASP A 82 8.71 27.38 -34.58
CA ASP A 82 9.93 26.76 -34.03
C ASP A 82 9.65 25.95 -32.76
N TYR A 83 8.65 25.06 -32.81
CA TYR A 83 8.28 24.20 -31.69
C TYR A 83 9.46 23.35 -31.19
N LEU A 84 9.76 23.47 -29.90
CA LEU A 84 10.74 22.64 -29.20
C LEU A 84 10.17 22.20 -27.85
N TYR A 85 10.25 20.91 -27.57
CA TYR A 85 10.02 20.33 -26.25
C TYR A 85 11.33 19.75 -25.70
N LEU A 86 11.62 19.98 -24.43
CA LEU A 86 12.78 19.43 -23.72
C LEU A 86 12.37 18.91 -22.34
N GLU A 87 13.01 17.85 -21.88
CA GLU A 87 13.06 17.52 -20.45
C GLU A 87 14.51 17.46 -19.96
N THR A 88 14.73 17.73 -18.68
CA THR A 88 16.05 17.70 -18.05
C THR A 88 16.13 16.72 -16.87
N LEU A 89 17.34 16.22 -16.63
CA LEU A 89 17.70 15.54 -15.39
C LEU A 89 17.86 16.55 -14.25
N ALA A 90 17.91 16.07 -13.00
CA ALA A 90 18.12 16.89 -11.80
C ALA A 90 19.42 17.71 -11.80
N ASN A 91 20.42 17.33 -12.60
CA ASN A 91 21.68 18.09 -12.78
C ASN A 91 21.59 19.18 -13.87
N GLY A 92 20.47 19.28 -14.60
CA GLY A 92 20.25 20.24 -15.68
C GLY A 92 20.66 19.76 -17.08
N ASP A 93 21.10 18.52 -17.25
CA ASP A 93 21.40 17.94 -18.57
C ASP A 93 20.11 17.62 -19.33
N ILE A 94 20.10 17.79 -20.65
CA ILE A 94 18.94 17.52 -21.51
C ILE A 94 18.72 16.00 -21.62
N ALA A 95 17.63 15.53 -21.01
CA ALA A 95 17.21 14.13 -20.92
C ALA A 95 16.37 13.71 -22.12
N VAL A 96 15.42 14.56 -22.55
CA VAL A 96 14.52 14.32 -23.68
C VAL A 96 14.52 15.56 -24.56
N PHE A 97 14.42 15.38 -25.87
CA PHE A 97 14.16 16.48 -26.81
C PHE A 97 13.20 16.04 -27.90
N ALA A 98 12.33 16.97 -28.33
CA ALA A 98 11.39 16.74 -29.41
C ALA A 98 11.08 18.02 -30.20
N SER A 99 10.71 17.85 -31.46
CA SER A 99 10.16 18.92 -32.31
C SER A 99 9.10 18.35 -33.24
N VAL A 100 8.23 19.23 -33.75
CA VAL A 100 7.13 18.90 -34.65
C VAL A 100 6.96 20.02 -35.68
N GLY A 101 6.62 19.66 -36.92
CA GLY A 101 6.44 20.63 -38.01
C GLY A 101 7.70 20.91 -38.84
N GLU A 102 7.52 21.79 -39.83
CA GLU A 102 8.57 22.10 -40.81
C GLU A 102 9.83 22.68 -40.15
N GLY A 103 11.00 22.22 -40.62
CA GLY A 103 12.28 22.83 -40.29
C GLY A 103 13.00 22.28 -39.06
N PHE A 104 12.55 21.16 -38.48
CA PHE A 104 13.42 20.36 -37.60
C PHE A 104 14.34 19.44 -38.40
N SER A 105 15.54 19.19 -37.84
CA SER A 105 16.54 18.27 -38.36
C SER A 105 17.31 17.62 -37.22
N THR A 106 17.58 16.32 -37.32
CA THR A 106 18.34 15.55 -36.32
C THR A 106 19.33 14.61 -37.00
N ARG A 107 20.16 13.93 -36.20
CA ARG A 107 21.03 12.86 -36.73
C ARG A 107 20.25 11.64 -37.23
N TYR A 108 18.96 11.49 -36.89
CA TYR A 108 18.18 10.29 -37.18
C TYR A 108 17.14 10.52 -38.28
N TYR A 109 16.43 11.65 -38.20
CA TYR A 109 15.38 12.06 -39.13
C TYR A 109 15.32 13.58 -39.26
N ASP A 110 15.04 14.05 -40.46
CA ASP A 110 14.56 15.38 -40.77
C ASP A 110 13.03 15.38 -40.94
N PHE A 111 12.40 16.56 -40.90
CA PHE A 111 11.00 16.69 -41.27
C PHE A 111 10.77 16.29 -42.73
N GLY A 112 9.84 15.37 -42.98
CA GLY A 112 9.46 14.89 -44.31
C GLY A 112 10.27 13.70 -44.84
N ASP A 113 11.16 13.10 -44.04
CA ASP A 113 11.84 11.85 -44.40
C ASP A 113 10.85 10.67 -44.51
N GLU A 114 11.20 9.70 -45.37
CA GLU A 114 10.56 8.38 -45.44
C GLU A 114 11.16 7.47 -44.36
N ASP A 115 10.32 6.80 -43.56
CA ASP A 115 10.78 6.02 -42.41
C ASP A 115 11.30 4.61 -42.77
N ASP A 116 12.36 4.19 -42.07
CA ASP A 116 12.82 2.81 -42.01
C ASP A 116 12.58 2.31 -40.56
N PHE A 117 11.55 1.46 -40.41
CA PHE A 117 10.85 1.04 -39.16
C PHE A 117 11.71 0.59 -37.96
N TYR A 118 13.03 0.54 -38.09
CA TYR A 118 13.98 -0.05 -37.15
C TYR A 118 14.29 0.82 -35.91
N ILE A 119 14.07 2.14 -35.95
CA ILE A 119 14.44 3.05 -34.84
C ILE A 119 13.33 3.18 -33.78
N ILE A 120 12.07 2.99 -34.18
CA ILE A 120 10.86 3.14 -33.33
C ILE A 120 10.88 2.18 -32.11
N GLY A 121 11.56 1.04 -32.21
CA GLY A 121 11.47 -0.05 -31.23
C GLY A 121 12.25 0.11 -29.92
N GLU A 122 13.14 1.11 -29.78
CA GLU A 122 14.00 1.22 -28.58
C GLU A 122 14.18 2.64 -28.01
N LYS A 123 14.25 3.68 -28.85
CA LYS A 123 14.95 4.95 -28.48
C LYS A 123 14.25 6.26 -28.82
N ALA A 124 13.13 6.22 -29.52
CA ALA A 124 12.44 7.40 -30.02
C ALA A 124 10.92 7.16 -30.12
N CYS A 125 10.17 8.25 -30.20
CA CYS A 125 8.81 8.26 -30.75
C CYS A 125 8.81 9.08 -32.04
N LEU A 126 8.00 8.66 -33.01
CA LEU A 126 7.87 9.29 -34.33
C LEU A 126 6.39 9.48 -34.62
N SER A 127 6.03 10.66 -35.10
CA SER A 127 4.67 10.95 -35.57
C SER A 127 4.65 10.91 -37.10
N THR A 128 3.92 9.94 -37.67
CA THR A 128 3.88 9.67 -39.11
C THR A 128 2.45 9.54 -39.65
N ILE A 129 2.29 9.66 -40.97
CA ILE A 129 1.02 9.43 -41.69
C ILE A 129 1.29 8.46 -42.84
N ASP A 130 0.34 7.56 -43.11
CA ASP A 130 0.41 6.55 -44.18
C ASP A 130 1.77 5.81 -44.22
N SER A 131 2.24 5.43 -43.02
CA SER A 131 3.51 4.76 -42.66
C SER A 131 4.83 5.43 -43.08
N ASP A 132 4.81 6.38 -44.02
CA ASP A 132 5.99 6.68 -44.83
C ASP A 132 6.41 8.17 -44.77
N THR A 133 5.88 9.01 -43.87
CA THR A 133 6.32 10.43 -43.75
C THR A 133 6.47 10.90 -42.30
N VAL A 134 7.64 11.44 -41.95
CA VAL A 134 7.93 11.96 -40.60
C VAL A 134 7.47 13.42 -40.42
N TYR A 135 6.57 13.66 -39.46
CA TYR A 135 6.05 14.99 -39.09
C TYR A 135 6.53 15.50 -37.72
N GLY A 136 7.01 14.59 -36.87
CA GLY A 136 7.46 14.90 -35.52
C GLY A 136 8.38 13.80 -34.99
N PHE A 137 9.35 14.21 -34.17
CA PHE A 137 10.35 13.31 -33.60
C PHE A 137 10.60 13.66 -32.14
N LEU A 138 10.62 12.64 -31.27
CA LEU A 138 10.97 12.72 -29.84
C LEU A 138 12.04 11.68 -29.53
N TYR A 139 13.11 12.07 -28.83
CA TYR A 139 14.23 11.20 -28.55
C TYR A 139 14.71 11.29 -27.10
N TYR A 140 15.07 10.12 -26.55
CA TYR A 140 15.61 9.95 -25.21
C TYR A 140 17.14 10.03 -25.25
N ASN A 141 17.74 11.07 -24.67
CA ASN A 141 19.18 11.29 -24.70
C ASN A 141 19.95 10.38 -23.73
N TYR A 142 20.21 9.15 -24.16
CA TYR A 142 21.06 8.17 -23.45
C TYR A 142 22.40 8.73 -22.97
N SER A 143 22.99 9.70 -23.70
CA SER A 143 24.29 10.27 -23.31
C SER A 143 24.24 11.18 -22.08
N ALA A 144 23.04 11.59 -21.63
CA ALA A 144 22.84 12.28 -20.37
C ALA A 144 22.85 11.34 -19.14
N GLY A 145 22.81 10.02 -19.33
CA GLY A 145 22.72 9.06 -18.21
C GLY A 145 21.31 8.97 -17.63
N LEU A 146 20.32 8.75 -18.50
CA LEU A 146 18.92 8.54 -18.09
C LEU A 146 18.80 7.42 -17.05
N PRO A 147 17.90 7.54 -16.05
CA PRO A 147 17.46 6.41 -15.24
C PRO A 147 16.89 5.28 -16.11
N LYS A 148 16.73 4.08 -15.55
CA LYS A 148 16.12 2.97 -16.29
C LYS A 148 14.65 3.25 -16.60
N ALA A 149 14.15 2.67 -17.68
CA ALA A 149 12.74 2.81 -18.05
C ALA A 149 11.78 2.28 -16.96
N GLU A 150 12.11 1.14 -16.33
CA GLU A 150 11.36 0.56 -15.20
C GLU A 150 11.22 1.54 -14.02
N ASP A 151 12.31 2.20 -13.61
CA ASP A 151 12.31 3.15 -12.49
C ASP A 151 11.43 4.38 -12.78
N ILE A 152 11.44 4.85 -14.03
CA ILE A 152 10.67 6.02 -14.48
C ILE A 152 9.18 5.68 -14.57
N ASN A 153 8.82 4.53 -15.14
CA ASN A 153 7.43 4.07 -15.20
C ASN A 153 6.88 3.81 -13.79
N ALA A 154 7.64 3.15 -12.91
CA ALA A 154 7.24 2.93 -11.52
C ALA A 154 7.00 4.25 -10.77
N LYS A 155 7.91 5.22 -10.89
CA LYS A 155 7.76 6.55 -10.29
C LYS A 155 6.58 7.32 -10.89
N PHE A 156 6.38 7.26 -12.21
CA PHE A 156 5.24 7.90 -12.87
C PHE A 156 3.90 7.29 -12.41
N ALA A 157 3.84 5.97 -12.18
CA ALA A 157 2.66 5.31 -11.64
C ALA A 157 2.39 5.68 -10.16
N GLU A 158 3.44 5.76 -9.33
CA GLU A 158 3.35 6.17 -7.92
C GLU A 158 2.92 7.65 -7.77
N GLU A 159 3.56 8.56 -8.51
CA GLU A 159 3.29 10.00 -8.52
C GLU A 159 2.34 10.41 -9.68
N ASN A 160 1.45 9.52 -10.14
CA ASN A 160 0.58 9.74 -11.32
C ASN A 160 -0.25 11.03 -11.20
N HIS A 161 -0.88 11.26 -10.04
CA HIS A 161 -1.66 12.48 -9.73
C HIS A 161 -0.86 13.79 -9.84
N LYS A 162 0.48 13.73 -9.85
CA LYS A 162 1.38 14.88 -10.03
C LYS A 162 1.86 14.98 -11.47
N TYR A 163 2.44 13.92 -12.01
CA TYR A 163 3.11 13.98 -13.33
C TYR A 163 2.14 13.90 -14.52
N MET A 164 0.96 13.31 -14.35
CA MET A 164 -0.04 13.22 -15.42
C MET A 164 -0.65 14.58 -15.82
N PRO A 165 -1.10 15.45 -14.88
CA PRO A 165 -1.45 16.83 -15.18
C PRO A 165 -0.38 17.56 -16.00
N MET A 166 0.88 17.45 -15.58
CA MET A 166 2.03 18.10 -16.21
C MET A 166 2.25 17.58 -17.65
N LEU A 167 2.22 16.26 -17.83
CA LEU A 167 2.34 15.63 -19.14
C LEU A 167 1.21 16.06 -20.08
N ALA A 168 -0.04 16.06 -19.60
CA ALA A 168 -1.20 16.47 -20.39
C ALA A 168 -1.12 17.93 -20.85
N GLN A 169 -0.60 18.83 -20.01
CA GLN A 169 -0.35 20.23 -20.39
C GLN A 169 0.65 20.35 -21.55
N HIS A 170 1.82 19.70 -21.46
CA HIS A 170 2.79 19.69 -22.57
C HIS A 170 2.23 19.03 -23.84
N THR A 171 1.44 17.97 -23.67
CA THR A 171 0.76 17.25 -24.77
C THR A 171 -0.21 18.15 -25.53
N VAL A 172 -1.01 18.97 -24.84
CA VAL A 172 -1.92 19.95 -25.48
C VAL A 172 -1.17 20.90 -26.40
N HIS A 173 -0.01 21.40 -25.99
CA HIS A 173 0.81 22.27 -26.83
C HIS A 173 1.37 21.53 -28.07
N MET A 174 1.81 20.28 -27.92
CA MET A 174 2.36 19.48 -29.04
C MET A 174 1.27 19.08 -30.03
N PHE A 175 0.10 18.64 -29.55
CA PHE A 175 -1.07 18.30 -30.36
C PHE A 175 -1.51 19.50 -31.20
N ASN A 176 -1.61 20.68 -30.57
CA ASN A 176 -2.04 21.90 -31.26
C ASN A 176 -1.01 22.36 -32.32
N ALA A 177 0.28 22.12 -32.10
CA ALA A 177 1.32 22.37 -33.09
C ALA A 177 1.19 21.43 -34.31
N LEU A 178 1.09 20.12 -34.09
CA LEU A 178 0.87 19.13 -35.16
C LEU A 178 -0.42 19.41 -35.94
N SER A 179 -1.53 19.70 -35.24
CA SER A 179 -2.82 20.09 -35.82
C SER A 179 -2.68 21.27 -36.78
N VAL A 180 -2.01 22.36 -36.37
CA VAL A 180 -1.83 23.56 -37.21
C VAL A 180 -0.93 23.27 -38.40
N ASN A 181 0.17 22.53 -38.20
CA ASN A 181 1.10 22.16 -39.27
C ASN A 181 0.45 21.27 -40.35
N TYR A 182 -0.54 20.46 -39.97
CA TYR A 182 -1.31 19.63 -40.91
C TYR A 182 -2.61 20.29 -41.43
N GLY A 183 -2.90 21.52 -41.00
CA GLY A 183 -4.02 22.33 -41.50
C GLY A 183 -5.37 22.12 -40.81
N TYR A 184 -5.42 21.39 -39.69
CA TYR A 184 -6.61 21.30 -38.83
C TYR A 184 -6.68 22.49 -37.86
N ASN A 185 -7.87 23.10 -37.73
CA ASN A 185 -8.06 24.37 -37.02
C ASN A 185 -8.95 24.23 -35.76
N THR A 186 -8.74 23.16 -34.98
CA THR A 186 -9.58 22.82 -33.82
C THR A 186 -8.72 22.48 -32.60
N PRO A 187 -8.07 23.48 -31.96
CA PRO A 187 -7.13 23.22 -30.88
C PRO A 187 -7.82 22.65 -29.63
N ILE A 188 -7.16 21.69 -28.99
CA ILE A 188 -7.52 21.15 -27.68
C ILE A 188 -6.98 22.04 -26.55
N TYR A 189 -7.48 21.86 -25.34
CA TYR A 189 -7.03 22.58 -24.15
C TYR A 189 -6.90 21.66 -22.93
N TYR A 190 -6.09 22.09 -21.98
CA TYR A 190 -6.01 21.50 -20.65
C TYR A 190 -7.09 22.13 -19.75
N ASP A 191 -7.86 21.30 -19.07
CA ASP A 191 -8.79 21.71 -18.03
C ASP A 191 -8.49 20.95 -16.74
N GLU A 192 -8.20 21.69 -15.67
CA GLU A 192 -7.78 21.12 -14.39
C GLU A 192 -8.89 20.24 -13.79
N TYR A 193 -10.16 20.67 -13.88
CA TYR A 193 -11.27 19.89 -13.35
C TYR A 193 -11.42 18.56 -14.09
N THR A 194 -11.45 18.60 -15.43
CA THR A 194 -11.46 17.41 -16.29
C THR A 194 -10.31 16.45 -15.97
N MET A 195 -9.09 16.96 -15.79
CA MET A 195 -7.92 16.14 -15.45
C MET A 195 -8.07 15.46 -14.07
N GLN A 196 -8.45 16.21 -13.04
CA GLN A 196 -8.69 15.67 -11.69
C GLN A 196 -9.80 14.61 -11.69
N MET A 197 -10.82 14.75 -12.55
CA MET A 197 -11.87 13.74 -12.73
C MET A 197 -11.34 12.49 -13.44
N CYS A 198 -10.50 12.63 -14.47
CA CYS A 198 -9.85 11.49 -15.13
C CYS A 198 -8.97 10.70 -14.15
N LEU A 199 -8.19 11.40 -13.31
CA LEU A 199 -7.41 10.78 -12.23
C LEU A 199 -8.29 10.03 -11.21
N GLN A 200 -9.41 10.62 -10.78
CA GLN A 200 -10.35 9.96 -9.85
C GLN A 200 -11.07 8.75 -10.46
N LEU A 201 -11.36 8.77 -11.76
CA LEU A 201 -11.87 7.60 -12.48
C LEU A 201 -10.81 6.49 -12.53
N ASN A 202 -9.55 6.87 -12.77
CA ASN A 202 -8.41 5.96 -12.79
C ASN A 202 -8.20 5.27 -11.43
N ASP A 203 -8.33 6.03 -10.34
CA ASP A 203 -8.35 5.52 -8.94
C ASP A 203 -9.50 4.54 -8.65
N ASN A 204 -10.44 4.36 -9.58
CA ASN A 204 -11.59 3.46 -9.52
C ASN A 204 -11.61 2.41 -10.66
N ASN A 205 -10.46 2.16 -11.31
CA ASN A 205 -10.31 1.19 -12.42
C ASN A 205 -11.27 1.45 -13.59
N THR A 206 -11.53 2.72 -13.90
CA THR A 206 -12.30 3.14 -15.07
C THR A 206 -11.70 4.42 -15.66
N GLU A 207 -12.23 4.87 -16.79
CA GLU A 207 -11.71 6.03 -17.52
C GLU A 207 -12.85 6.82 -18.16
N ALA A 208 -12.56 8.06 -18.58
CA ALA A 208 -13.57 8.97 -19.10
C ALA A 208 -14.43 8.35 -20.22
N PHE A 209 -13.84 7.58 -21.13
CA PHE A 209 -14.55 6.91 -22.21
C PHE A 209 -15.52 5.82 -21.71
N TYR A 210 -15.03 4.77 -21.03
CA TYR A 210 -15.90 3.70 -20.52
C TYR A 210 -16.92 4.21 -19.49
N TYR A 211 -16.50 5.09 -18.57
CA TYR A 211 -17.39 5.75 -17.60
C TYR A 211 -18.60 6.40 -18.28
N SER A 212 -18.34 7.07 -19.42
CA SER A 212 -19.35 7.75 -20.21
C SER A 212 -20.20 6.77 -21.01
N TYR A 213 -19.60 5.77 -21.65
CA TYR A 213 -20.31 4.78 -22.45
C TYR A 213 -21.32 3.99 -21.60
N ASP A 214 -20.88 3.48 -20.44
CA ASP A 214 -21.70 2.70 -19.51
C ASP A 214 -22.90 3.47 -18.94
N ARG A 215 -22.81 4.81 -18.91
CA ARG A 215 -23.86 5.72 -18.43
C ARG A 215 -24.70 6.32 -19.56
N GLY A 216 -24.47 5.94 -20.81
CA GLY A 216 -25.18 6.47 -21.98
C GLY A 216 -24.72 7.88 -22.42
N TYR A 217 -23.59 8.36 -21.89
CA TYR A 217 -22.98 9.65 -22.18
C TYR A 217 -21.85 9.58 -23.23
N GLY A 218 -21.72 8.48 -23.97
CA GLY A 218 -20.67 8.31 -25.00
C GLY A 218 -20.62 9.38 -26.10
N GLY A 219 -21.62 10.26 -26.22
CA GLY A 219 -21.57 11.45 -27.08
C GLY A 219 -20.72 12.61 -26.56
N PHE A 220 -20.29 12.57 -25.28
CA PHE A 220 -19.50 13.63 -24.63
C PHE A 220 -17.98 13.37 -24.62
N VAL A 221 -17.54 12.20 -25.10
CA VAL A 221 -16.11 11.82 -25.19
C VAL A 221 -15.81 11.32 -26.59
N ASP A 222 -14.72 11.80 -27.20
CA ASP A 222 -14.13 11.21 -28.40
C ASP A 222 -12.81 10.51 -28.03
N MET A 223 -12.72 9.22 -28.35
CA MET A 223 -11.55 8.37 -28.12
C MET A 223 -10.67 8.37 -29.37
N TYR A 224 -9.38 8.68 -29.19
CA TYR A 224 -8.42 8.75 -30.30
C TYR A 224 -7.65 7.44 -30.45
N GLY A 225 -7.06 6.95 -29.36
CA GLY A 225 -6.28 5.71 -29.34
C GLY A 225 -6.09 5.12 -27.93
N VAL A 226 -5.58 3.88 -27.90
CA VAL A 226 -5.05 3.22 -26.70
C VAL A 226 -3.70 2.60 -27.05
N VAL A 227 -2.67 2.97 -26.30
CA VAL A 227 -1.35 2.35 -26.37
C VAL A 227 -1.23 1.31 -25.26
N ASN A 228 -1.11 0.05 -25.67
CA ASN A 228 -0.79 -1.07 -24.78
C ASN A 228 0.73 -1.23 -24.72
N TYR A 229 1.31 -1.20 -23.53
CA TYR A 229 2.75 -1.39 -23.32
C TYR A 229 3.01 -2.32 -22.14
N ARG A 230 4.23 -2.86 -22.07
CA ARG A 230 4.71 -3.70 -20.96
C ARG A 230 5.87 -2.99 -20.28
N ASP A 231 6.20 -3.41 -19.07
CA ASP A 231 7.45 -3.03 -18.42
C ASP A 231 8.62 -3.77 -19.07
N ASP A 232 8.99 -3.33 -20.27
CA ASP A 232 10.24 -3.70 -20.92
C ASP A 232 11.30 -2.61 -20.73
N GLU A 233 12.56 -2.91 -21.08
CA GLU A 233 13.67 -1.97 -20.95
C GLU A 233 13.67 -0.89 -22.06
N THR A 234 12.59 -0.74 -22.85
CA THR A 234 12.54 0.20 -23.99
C THR A 234 12.03 1.58 -23.58
N TYR A 235 12.68 2.62 -24.10
CA TYR A 235 12.36 4.00 -23.70
C TYR A 235 11.19 4.58 -24.51
N SER A 236 10.86 3.99 -25.66
CA SER A 236 9.71 4.36 -26.51
C SER A 236 8.37 4.28 -25.79
N TYR A 237 8.27 3.53 -24.68
CA TYR A 237 7.08 3.47 -23.82
C TYR A 237 7.18 4.33 -22.55
N LEU A 238 8.13 5.27 -22.44
CA LEU A 238 8.12 6.22 -21.32
C LEU A 238 7.03 7.29 -21.49
N PRO A 239 6.51 7.86 -20.38
CA PRO A 239 5.53 8.94 -20.44
C PRO A 239 6.07 10.13 -21.24
N ASN A 240 5.43 10.46 -22.36
CA ASN A 240 5.87 11.49 -23.28
C ASN A 240 4.67 12.12 -24.01
N PRO A 241 4.77 13.39 -24.45
CA PRO A 241 3.66 14.09 -25.08
C PRO A 241 3.37 13.64 -26.52
N MET A 242 4.34 13.02 -27.21
CA MET A 242 4.19 12.64 -28.62
C MET A 242 3.17 11.52 -28.81
N ALA A 243 3.16 10.54 -27.90
CA ALA A 243 2.31 9.36 -27.95
C ALA A 243 0.78 9.64 -28.00
N PHE A 244 0.33 10.85 -27.64
CA PHE A 244 -1.03 11.31 -27.98
C PHE A 244 -1.02 12.42 -29.04
N ALA A 245 -0.04 13.33 -29.01
CA ALA A 245 -0.03 14.46 -29.94
C ALA A 245 -0.06 14.03 -31.43
N GLU A 246 0.46 12.83 -31.76
CA GLU A 246 0.39 12.25 -33.10
C GLU A 246 -1.04 12.05 -33.64
N GLU A 247 -2.05 11.85 -32.77
CA GLU A 247 -3.45 11.70 -33.20
C GLU A 247 -4.02 12.97 -33.85
N ALA A 248 -3.38 14.13 -33.63
CA ALA A 248 -3.70 15.38 -34.30
C ALA A 248 -3.55 15.30 -35.82
N LEU A 249 -2.75 14.37 -36.35
CA LEU A 249 -2.51 14.22 -37.79
C LEU A 249 -3.67 13.56 -38.54
N ASN A 250 -4.61 12.91 -37.85
CA ASN A 250 -5.62 12.06 -38.47
C ASN A 250 -7.04 12.64 -38.52
N ARG A 251 -7.36 13.71 -37.75
CA ARG A 251 -8.74 14.23 -37.62
C ARG A 251 -8.86 15.61 -36.94
N GLU A 252 -9.94 16.33 -37.23
CA GLU A 252 -10.39 17.49 -36.44
C GLU A 252 -11.07 17.05 -35.13
N VAL A 253 -10.93 17.87 -34.09
CA VAL A 253 -11.58 17.67 -32.78
C VAL A 253 -12.89 18.47 -32.69
N ASP A 254 -13.98 17.79 -32.30
CA ASP A 254 -15.30 18.38 -32.10
C ASP A 254 -15.23 19.60 -31.16
N ALA A 255 -15.92 20.69 -31.50
CA ALA A 255 -15.86 21.94 -30.77
C ALA A 255 -16.26 21.80 -29.30
N ASP A 256 -17.19 20.91 -29.00
CA ASP A 256 -17.71 20.69 -27.65
C ASP A 256 -16.88 19.66 -26.85
N LYS A 257 -15.88 19.00 -27.46
CA LYS A 257 -15.09 17.90 -26.85
C LYS A 257 -13.58 18.15 -26.93
N ARG A 258 -13.13 19.31 -26.46
CA ARG A 258 -11.73 19.78 -26.58
C ARG A 258 -10.89 19.73 -25.31
N ALA A 259 -11.47 19.38 -24.16
CA ALA A 259 -10.67 19.19 -22.95
C ALA A 259 -9.95 17.84 -23.03
N ILE A 260 -8.63 17.82 -22.88
CA ILE A 260 -7.85 16.58 -22.86
C ILE A 260 -8.28 15.70 -21.67
N ALA A 261 -8.53 14.43 -21.93
CA ALA A 261 -8.82 13.40 -20.95
C ALA A 261 -7.81 12.26 -21.13
N TYR A 262 -6.89 12.16 -20.18
CA TYR A 262 -5.74 11.26 -20.22
C TYR A 262 -5.88 10.26 -19.07
N THR A 263 -5.77 8.96 -19.38
CA THR A 263 -5.99 7.89 -18.38
C THR A 263 -4.99 6.75 -18.55
N VAL A 264 -4.59 6.13 -17.43
CA VAL A 264 -3.60 5.05 -17.37
C VAL A 264 -4.12 3.94 -16.48
N PHE A 265 -4.81 2.99 -17.08
CA PHE A 265 -5.31 1.81 -16.38
C PHE A 265 -4.41 0.61 -16.65
N GLN A 266 -4.25 -0.25 -15.65
CA GLN A 266 -3.48 -1.48 -15.77
C GLN A 266 -4.44 -2.66 -16.04
N THR A 267 -4.04 -3.55 -16.94
CA THR A 267 -4.67 -4.86 -17.15
C THR A 267 -3.72 -5.97 -16.69
N GLN A 268 -4.17 -7.22 -16.63
CA GLN A 268 -3.30 -8.34 -16.22
C GLN A 268 -2.06 -8.53 -17.12
N ASP A 269 -2.09 -8.09 -18.39
CA ASP A 269 -1.05 -8.38 -19.38
C ASP A 269 -0.30 -7.14 -19.92
N TYR A 270 -0.84 -5.94 -19.70
CA TYR A 270 -0.36 -4.66 -20.26
C TYR A 270 -0.80 -3.46 -19.41
N TYR A 271 0.02 -2.41 -19.40
CA TYR A 271 -0.44 -1.06 -19.12
C TYR A 271 -1.14 -0.48 -20.36
N CYS A 272 -2.28 0.17 -20.13
CA CYS A 272 -3.06 0.83 -21.17
C CYS A 272 -3.02 2.34 -20.93
N ARG A 273 -2.46 3.09 -21.88
CA ARG A 273 -2.61 4.55 -21.96
C ARG A 273 -3.74 4.85 -22.93
N SER A 274 -4.85 5.41 -22.45
CA SER A 274 -5.91 5.90 -23.31
C SER A 274 -5.81 7.40 -23.51
N TYR A 275 -6.14 7.82 -24.73
CA TYR A 275 -6.14 9.21 -25.11
C TYR A 275 -7.50 9.58 -25.69
N CYS A 276 -8.19 10.48 -24.99
CA CYS A 276 -9.48 10.99 -25.40
C CYS A 276 -9.56 12.50 -25.17
N CYS A 277 -10.55 13.13 -25.79
CA CYS A 277 -10.96 14.48 -25.43
C CYS A 277 -12.45 14.45 -25.09
N THR A 278 -12.83 15.30 -24.14
CA THR A 278 -14.16 15.33 -23.55
C THR A 278 -14.71 16.74 -23.50
N ASN A 279 -16.03 16.83 -23.32
CA ASN A 279 -16.67 18.02 -22.80
C ASN A 279 -16.50 18.07 -21.26
N PRO A 280 -15.99 19.15 -20.65
CA PRO A 280 -15.95 19.28 -19.19
C PRO A 280 -17.31 19.11 -18.50
N GLN A 281 -18.41 19.46 -19.19
CA GLN A 281 -19.79 19.29 -18.67
C GLN A 281 -20.15 17.84 -18.34
N LEU A 282 -19.44 16.86 -18.91
CA LEU A 282 -19.52 15.45 -18.52
C LEU A 282 -19.39 15.27 -17.01
N PHE A 283 -18.49 16.04 -16.39
CA PHE A 283 -18.16 15.97 -14.98
C PHE A 283 -18.82 17.09 -14.15
N GLU A 284 -19.17 18.24 -14.75
CA GLU A 284 -19.88 19.30 -14.03
C GLU A 284 -21.28 18.87 -13.57
N ALA A 285 -21.93 17.96 -14.31
CA ALA A 285 -23.23 17.39 -13.96
C ALA A 285 -23.22 16.57 -12.65
N HIS A 286 -22.06 16.08 -12.21
CA HIS A 286 -21.98 15.01 -11.20
C HIS A 286 -20.91 15.18 -10.10
N LYS A 287 -20.35 16.38 -9.89
CA LYS A 287 -19.50 16.78 -8.73
C LYS A 287 -18.71 15.63 -8.06
N LEU A 288 -17.94 14.87 -8.83
CA LEU A 288 -17.46 13.55 -8.37
C LEU A 288 -16.49 13.65 -7.19
N LYS A 289 -15.87 14.83 -6.99
CA LYS A 289 -15.07 15.15 -5.81
C LYS A 289 -15.93 15.76 -4.71
N VAL A 290 -16.22 14.96 -3.69
CA VAL A 290 -16.68 15.46 -2.38
C VAL A 290 -15.45 15.74 -1.54
N GLU A 291 -15.22 16.99 -1.17
CA GLU A 291 -14.14 17.32 -0.25
C GLU A 291 -14.35 16.62 1.10
N LEU A 292 -13.28 15.98 1.57
CA LEU A 292 -13.22 15.39 2.90
C LEU A 292 -13.11 16.50 3.94
N THR A 293 -13.77 16.32 5.08
CA THR A 293 -13.62 17.22 6.24
C THR A 293 -12.24 17.06 6.86
N GLU A 294 -11.77 18.05 7.62
CA GLU A 294 -10.49 17.93 8.34
C GLU A 294 -10.49 16.79 9.37
N GLU A 295 -11.66 16.46 9.93
CA GLU A 295 -11.83 15.29 10.80
C GLU A 295 -11.70 13.97 10.02
N GLU A 296 -12.33 13.86 8.84
CA GLU A 296 -12.18 12.70 7.95
C GLU A 296 -10.72 12.54 7.50
N LYS A 297 -10.05 13.61 7.04
CA LYS A 297 -8.64 13.60 6.64
C LYS A 297 -7.71 13.13 7.77
N LYS A 298 -7.87 13.71 8.96
CA LYS A 298 -7.11 13.30 10.15
C LYS A 298 -7.37 11.83 10.50
N THR A 299 -8.63 11.40 10.44
CA THR A 299 -9.02 10.02 10.74
C THR A 299 -8.37 9.04 9.78
N ILE A 300 -8.38 9.34 8.48
CA ILE A 300 -7.71 8.54 7.44
C ILE A 300 -6.20 8.46 7.67
N SER A 301 -5.54 9.56 8.05
CA SER A 301 -4.09 9.56 8.33
C SER A 301 -3.75 8.59 9.45
N THR A 302 -4.44 8.69 10.60
CA THR A 302 -4.22 7.77 11.73
C THR A 302 -4.57 6.32 11.35
N MET A 303 -5.64 6.09 10.59
CA MET A 303 -6.02 4.74 10.14
C MET A 303 -4.95 4.12 9.25
N LYS A 304 -4.28 4.91 8.38
CA LYS A 304 -3.17 4.41 7.57
C LYS A 304 -1.99 3.98 8.44
N GLU A 305 -1.58 4.81 9.40
CA GLU A 305 -0.52 4.48 10.36
C GLU A 305 -0.84 3.18 11.12
N MET A 306 -2.04 3.08 11.71
CA MET A 306 -2.51 1.89 12.43
C MET A 306 -2.57 0.64 11.54
N TYR A 307 -2.99 0.79 10.27
CA TYR A 307 -3.07 -0.31 9.32
C TYR A 307 -1.68 -0.83 8.92
N PHE A 308 -0.73 0.06 8.63
CA PHE A 308 0.63 -0.34 8.28
C PHE A 308 1.36 -0.98 9.47
N GLU A 309 1.25 -0.42 10.67
CA GLU A 309 1.79 -1.02 11.91
C GLU A 309 1.18 -2.41 12.19
N SER A 310 -0.14 -2.54 11.98
CA SER A 310 -0.87 -3.81 12.07
C SER A 310 -0.32 -4.87 11.11
N VAL A 311 -0.14 -4.51 9.83
CA VAL A 311 0.37 -5.41 8.78
C VAL A 311 1.82 -5.79 9.04
N GLU A 312 2.68 -4.83 9.42
CA GLU A 312 4.08 -5.09 9.78
C GLU A 312 4.18 -6.02 10.99
N THR A 313 3.40 -5.76 12.05
CA THR A 313 3.37 -6.57 13.27
C THR A 313 3.01 -8.02 12.95
N PHE A 314 1.89 -8.24 12.24
CA PHE A 314 1.43 -9.56 11.83
C PHE A 314 2.48 -10.30 10.99
N ASN A 315 3.00 -9.64 9.95
CA ASN A 315 3.97 -10.24 9.02
C ASN A 315 5.36 -10.46 9.67
N SER A 316 5.63 -9.84 10.81
CA SER A 316 6.86 -10.07 11.59
C SER A 316 6.80 -11.29 12.52
N ALA A 317 5.70 -12.03 12.55
CA ALA A 317 5.58 -13.29 13.27
C ALA A 317 6.45 -14.39 12.62
N GLU A 318 6.98 -15.30 13.45
CA GLU A 318 7.76 -16.48 13.02
C GLU A 318 6.94 -17.78 13.17
N LYS A 319 5.60 -17.67 13.28
CA LYS A 319 4.73 -18.23 14.33
C LYS A 319 3.23 -17.99 14.08
N VAL A 320 2.42 -18.97 13.66
CA VAL A 320 0.94 -18.83 13.70
C VAL A 320 0.54 -19.18 15.13
N TYR A 321 1.09 -20.28 15.62
CA TYR A 321 0.89 -20.76 16.96
C TYR A 321 2.22 -20.81 17.71
N ASP A 322 2.25 -20.31 18.94
CA ASP A 322 3.35 -20.60 19.85
C ASP A 322 3.35 -22.06 20.30
N ILE A 323 2.15 -22.63 20.41
CA ILE A 323 1.87 -24.04 20.73
C ILE A 323 0.84 -24.52 19.70
N GLU A 324 1.18 -25.54 18.90
CA GLU A 324 0.29 -26.08 17.87
C GLU A 324 -1.03 -26.64 18.45
N PRO A 325 -2.19 -26.41 17.81
CA PRO A 325 -3.45 -27.03 18.19
C PRO A 325 -3.48 -28.52 17.78
N GLN A 326 -4.09 -29.36 18.62
CA GLN A 326 -4.39 -30.77 18.31
C GLN A 326 -5.90 -30.97 18.35
N PHE A 327 -6.48 -31.19 17.16
CA PHE A 327 -7.92 -31.31 16.91
C PHE A 327 -8.33 -32.62 16.22
N THR A 328 -7.42 -33.56 15.98
CA THR A 328 -7.70 -34.81 15.24
C THR A 328 -7.97 -36.02 16.15
N SER A 329 -7.53 -35.96 17.41
CA SER A 329 -7.72 -37.03 18.39
C SER A 329 -7.61 -36.50 19.83
N LEU A 330 -8.18 -37.25 20.79
CA LEU A 330 -8.12 -36.91 22.21
C LEU A 330 -6.79 -37.39 22.84
N PRO A 331 -6.23 -36.66 23.82
CA PRO A 331 -6.70 -35.38 24.36
C PRO A 331 -6.43 -34.21 23.40
N LEU A 332 -7.35 -33.25 23.34
CA LEU A 332 -7.15 -32.03 22.56
C LEU A 332 -6.06 -31.16 23.19
N THR A 333 -5.34 -30.42 22.35
CA THR A 333 -4.48 -29.30 22.77
C THR A 333 -5.05 -28.06 22.10
N ALA A 334 -5.46 -27.05 22.88
CA ALA A 334 -6.03 -25.81 22.34
C ALA A 334 -5.06 -25.08 21.40
N GLY A 335 -3.77 -25.23 21.67
CA GLY A 335 -2.74 -24.38 21.13
C GLY A 335 -2.72 -22.98 21.77
N LYS A 336 -1.79 -22.15 21.31
CA LYS A 336 -1.68 -20.72 21.65
C LYS A 336 -1.40 -19.99 20.35
N LEU A 337 -2.28 -19.07 19.93
CA LEU A 337 -1.98 -18.18 18.80
C LEU A 337 -0.77 -17.31 19.16
N ASN A 338 0.11 -17.06 18.21
CA ASN A 338 1.30 -16.23 18.41
C ASN A 338 0.90 -14.77 18.70
N ASP A 339 1.60 -14.15 19.64
CA ASP A 339 1.22 -12.83 20.14
C ASP A 339 1.24 -11.75 19.04
N LYS A 340 2.19 -11.80 18.09
CA LYS A 340 2.24 -10.85 16.96
C LYS A 340 1.09 -11.03 15.96
N ILE A 341 0.66 -12.27 15.72
CA ILE A 341 -0.52 -12.55 14.88
C ILE A 341 -1.77 -12.00 15.56
N ALA A 342 -1.89 -12.14 16.88
CA ALA A 342 -2.97 -11.57 17.67
C ALA A 342 -2.95 -10.03 17.69
N GLU A 343 -1.79 -9.43 17.92
CA GLU A 343 -1.57 -7.98 17.95
C GLU A 343 -1.87 -7.33 16.60
N GLY A 344 -1.36 -7.90 15.50
CA GLY A 344 -1.69 -7.43 14.15
C GLY A 344 -3.18 -7.61 13.81
N SER A 345 -3.79 -8.74 14.17
CA SER A 345 -5.23 -8.94 13.96
C SER A 345 -6.09 -7.96 14.76
N LEU A 346 -5.67 -7.61 15.97
CA LEU A 346 -6.28 -6.57 16.78
C LEU A 346 -6.06 -5.18 16.16
N GLY A 347 -4.85 -4.86 15.67
CA GLY A 347 -4.53 -3.60 15.00
C GLY A 347 -5.42 -3.36 13.77
N TYR A 348 -5.61 -4.41 12.96
CA TYR A 348 -6.52 -4.41 11.81
C TYR A 348 -7.96 -4.09 12.23
N LEU A 349 -8.51 -4.81 13.22
CA LEU A 349 -9.85 -4.53 13.74
C LEU A 349 -9.97 -3.13 14.36
N ASN A 350 -8.96 -2.70 15.13
CA ASN A 350 -8.93 -1.39 15.77
C ASN A 350 -8.85 -0.25 14.77
N THR A 351 -8.19 -0.43 13.62
CA THR A 351 -8.20 0.53 12.51
C THR A 351 -9.62 0.79 12.02
N ILE A 352 -10.39 -0.29 11.82
CA ILE A 352 -11.80 -0.21 11.37
C ILE A 352 -12.67 0.46 12.45
N ARG A 353 -12.47 0.09 13.72
CA ARG A 353 -13.17 0.69 14.87
C ARG A 353 -12.85 2.17 15.03
N TYR A 354 -11.61 2.60 14.79
CA TYR A 354 -11.20 4.00 14.82
C TYR A 354 -11.92 4.81 13.76
N GLY A 355 -11.99 4.31 12.51
CA GLY A 355 -12.75 4.94 11.42
C GLY A 355 -14.25 5.08 11.71
N ALA A 356 -14.81 4.16 12.51
CA ALA A 356 -16.20 4.21 13.01
C ALA A 356 -16.40 5.08 14.27
N GLY A 357 -15.35 5.71 14.81
CA GLY A 357 -15.41 6.49 16.05
C GLY A 357 -15.69 5.65 17.30
N LEU A 358 -15.30 4.38 17.30
CA LEU A 358 -15.51 3.43 18.41
C LEU A 358 -14.27 3.32 19.30
N PRO A 359 -14.43 3.01 20.61
CA PRO A 359 -13.30 2.73 21.50
C PRO A 359 -12.43 1.58 20.98
N LEU A 360 -11.12 1.66 21.15
CA LEU A 360 -10.20 0.59 20.75
C LEU A 360 -10.25 -0.57 21.75
N LEU A 361 -10.19 -1.79 21.22
CA LEU A 361 -10.10 -3.03 21.97
C LEU A 361 -8.66 -3.31 22.42
N LYS A 362 -8.50 -4.12 23.46
CA LYS A 362 -7.21 -4.64 23.96
C LYS A 362 -7.19 -6.16 23.90
N LEU A 363 -6.02 -6.78 23.75
CA LEU A 363 -5.91 -8.23 23.93
C LEU A 363 -6.11 -8.60 25.41
N SER A 364 -6.69 -9.77 25.65
CA SER A 364 -6.77 -10.42 26.96
C SER A 364 -6.37 -11.88 26.84
N ASP A 365 -5.31 -12.28 27.55
CA ASP A 365 -4.77 -13.65 27.53
C ASP A 365 -5.83 -14.72 27.82
N GLU A 366 -6.79 -14.41 28.71
CA GLU A 366 -7.89 -15.32 29.05
C GLU A 366 -8.85 -15.50 27.87
N LEU A 367 -9.21 -14.41 27.18
CA LEU A 367 -10.07 -14.45 26.00
C LEU A 367 -9.35 -15.07 24.81
N MET A 368 -8.05 -14.83 24.66
CA MET A 368 -7.17 -15.44 23.66
C MET A 368 -7.15 -16.97 23.83
N ALA A 369 -6.85 -17.46 25.04
CA ALA A 369 -6.83 -18.88 25.34
C ALA A 369 -8.21 -19.53 25.10
N GLY A 370 -9.29 -18.85 25.50
CA GLY A 370 -10.66 -19.32 25.27
C GLY A 370 -11.06 -19.37 23.80
N ALA A 371 -10.70 -18.36 23.02
CA ALA A 371 -10.98 -18.30 21.58
C ALA A 371 -10.21 -19.40 20.83
N GLN A 372 -8.93 -19.57 21.16
CA GLN A 372 -8.07 -20.60 20.56
C GLN A 372 -8.51 -22.03 20.92
N ALA A 373 -8.94 -22.27 22.17
CA ALA A 373 -9.56 -23.54 22.58
C ALA A 373 -10.88 -23.81 21.87
N LYS A 374 -11.74 -22.78 21.72
CA LYS A 374 -13.01 -22.88 21.01
C LYS A 374 -12.82 -23.19 19.52
N ALA A 375 -11.92 -22.48 18.82
CA ALA A 375 -11.60 -22.73 17.42
C ALA A 375 -11.18 -24.20 17.20
N THR A 376 -10.23 -24.68 18.00
CA THR A 376 -9.77 -26.08 18.01
C THR A 376 -10.92 -27.07 18.23
N TYR A 377 -11.81 -26.79 19.19
CA TYR A 377 -12.92 -27.69 19.51
C TYR A 377 -13.95 -27.77 18.39
N THR A 378 -14.29 -26.63 17.78
CA THR A 378 -15.21 -26.57 16.63
C THR A 378 -14.68 -27.39 15.45
N VAL A 379 -13.36 -27.35 15.17
CA VAL A 379 -12.74 -28.20 14.13
C VAL A 379 -12.82 -29.69 14.49
N PHE A 380 -12.48 -30.07 15.72
CA PHE A 380 -12.60 -31.47 16.17
C PHE A 380 -14.04 -32.01 16.03
N LEU A 381 -15.04 -31.21 16.42
CA LEU A 381 -16.45 -31.57 16.29
C LEU A 381 -16.88 -31.70 14.82
N SER A 382 -16.42 -30.80 13.95
CA SER A 382 -16.71 -30.85 12.51
C SER A 382 -16.07 -32.06 11.83
N GLN A 383 -14.83 -32.44 12.18
CA GLN A 383 -14.15 -33.60 11.62
C GLN A 383 -14.70 -34.94 12.13
N GLY A 384 -15.27 -34.95 13.33
CA GLY A 384 -15.87 -36.14 13.94
C GLY A 384 -17.34 -36.40 13.58
N ASP A 385 -17.96 -35.55 12.74
CA ASP A 385 -19.38 -35.63 12.34
C ASP A 385 -20.35 -35.65 13.55
N TYR A 386 -20.05 -34.83 14.56
CA TYR A 386 -20.88 -34.69 15.77
C TYR A 386 -22.12 -33.81 15.51
N ASP A 387 -23.26 -34.15 16.12
CA ASP A 387 -24.46 -33.31 16.12
C ASP A 387 -24.25 -32.06 17.00
N VAL A 388 -24.10 -30.89 16.37
CA VAL A 388 -23.87 -29.60 17.04
C VAL A 388 -25.01 -28.63 16.69
N PRO A 389 -26.18 -28.72 17.36
CA PRO A 389 -27.33 -27.88 17.07
C PRO A 389 -27.14 -26.41 17.47
N ASN A 390 -26.12 -26.10 18.28
CA ASN A 390 -25.70 -24.73 18.59
C ASN A 390 -24.16 -24.67 18.68
N PRO A 391 -23.45 -24.03 17.73
CA PRO A 391 -21.99 -24.00 17.72
C PRO A 391 -21.38 -23.12 18.82
N HIS A 392 -22.14 -22.18 19.38
CA HIS A 392 -21.69 -21.39 20.54
C HIS A 392 -21.75 -22.18 21.84
N PHE A 393 -22.68 -23.13 21.96
CA PHE A 393 -22.81 -24.03 23.11
C PHE A 393 -22.81 -25.50 22.65
N PRO A 394 -21.70 -25.99 22.07
CA PRO A 394 -21.61 -27.33 21.54
C PRO A 394 -21.68 -28.36 22.69
N PRO A 395 -22.16 -29.59 22.46
CA PRO A 395 -22.16 -30.62 23.49
C PRO A 395 -20.73 -30.91 23.97
N LYS A 396 -20.59 -31.28 25.24
CA LYS A 396 -19.31 -31.77 25.78
C LYS A 396 -19.13 -33.24 25.38
N VAL A 397 -18.09 -33.54 24.60
CA VAL A 397 -17.74 -34.92 24.20
C VAL A 397 -16.99 -35.64 25.32
N ASP A 398 -17.24 -36.94 25.48
CA ASP A 398 -16.54 -37.79 26.44
C ASP A 398 -15.03 -37.77 26.22
N GLY A 399 -14.26 -37.58 27.28
CA GLY A 399 -12.79 -37.45 27.24
C GLY A 399 -12.28 -36.02 27.13
N ILE A 400 -13.15 -35.01 26.91
CA ILE A 400 -12.82 -33.59 27.13
C ILE A 400 -12.86 -33.29 28.63
N SER A 401 -11.86 -32.58 29.17
CA SER A 401 -11.86 -32.15 30.58
C SER A 401 -12.89 -31.03 30.83
N ASP A 402 -13.39 -30.91 32.06
CA ASP A 402 -14.27 -29.78 32.41
C ASP A 402 -13.54 -28.44 32.27
N GLU A 403 -12.25 -28.39 32.57
CA GLU A 403 -11.39 -27.22 32.39
C GLU A 403 -11.33 -26.74 30.93
N TYR A 404 -11.00 -27.64 30.00
CA TYR A 404 -10.95 -27.32 28.57
C TYR A 404 -12.33 -26.89 28.04
N TYR A 405 -13.38 -27.62 28.42
CA TYR A 405 -14.74 -27.29 27.99
C TYR A 405 -15.18 -25.93 28.53
N ASN A 406 -14.93 -25.62 29.81
CA ASN A 406 -15.26 -24.33 30.41
C ASN A 406 -14.45 -23.18 29.79
N LEU A 407 -13.17 -23.40 29.47
CA LEU A 407 -12.33 -22.43 28.75
C LEU A 407 -12.93 -22.07 27.39
N CYS A 408 -13.48 -23.05 26.65
CA CYS A 408 -14.20 -22.78 25.41
C CYS A 408 -15.45 -21.90 25.59
N GLN A 409 -16.05 -21.83 26.78
CA GLN A 409 -17.27 -21.05 27.06
C GLN A 409 -17.02 -19.70 27.74
N ASN A 410 -15.77 -19.25 27.90
CA ASN A 410 -15.48 -17.96 28.52
C ASN A 410 -15.81 -16.75 27.60
N GLY A 411 -15.70 -15.54 28.17
CA GLY A 411 -16.09 -14.29 27.51
C GLY A 411 -17.57 -13.91 27.74
N GLY A 412 -17.90 -12.65 27.41
CA GLY A 412 -19.27 -12.12 27.47
C GLY A 412 -20.01 -12.18 26.13
N ALA A 413 -19.27 -12.29 25.02
CA ALA A 413 -19.80 -12.49 23.68
C ALA A 413 -18.77 -13.23 22.80
N GLU A 414 -19.25 -13.80 21.69
CA GLU A 414 -18.44 -14.64 20.80
C GLU A 414 -18.89 -14.52 19.34
N ASN A 415 -17.93 -14.60 18.42
CA ASN A 415 -18.16 -14.94 17.01
C ASN A 415 -17.48 -16.27 16.69
N LEU A 416 -18.12 -17.05 15.82
CA LEU A 416 -17.51 -18.18 15.13
C LEU A 416 -17.66 -17.94 13.63
N PHE A 417 -16.55 -17.77 12.92
CA PHE A 417 -16.57 -17.46 11.49
C PHE A 417 -15.44 -18.18 10.77
N TRP A 418 -15.70 -18.65 9.55
CA TRP A 418 -14.70 -19.37 8.76
C TRP A 418 -13.60 -18.40 8.25
N GLY A 419 -12.35 -18.84 8.36
CA GLY A 419 -11.15 -18.08 8.03
C GLY A 419 -10.05 -18.16 9.09
N ASP A 420 -8.87 -17.71 8.69
CA ASP A 420 -7.75 -17.38 9.57
C ASP A 420 -8.05 -16.14 10.46
N ALA A 421 -7.02 -15.66 11.17
CA ALA A 421 -7.17 -14.56 12.13
C ALA A 421 -7.68 -13.24 11.49
N ILE A 422 -7.19 -12.87 10.29
CA ILE A 422 -7.65 -11.65 9.60
C ILE A 422 -8.97 -11.89 8.86
N SER A 423 -9.07 -12.99 8.10
CA SER A 423 -10.21 -13.20 7.21
C SER A 423 -11.50 -13.55 7.95
N SER A 424 -11.40 -14.18 9.12
CA SER A 424 -12.57 -14.32 10.00
C SER A 424 -13.14 -12.96 10.44
N ILE A 425 -12.32 -11.90 10.56
CA ILE A 425 -12.76 -10.55 10.95
C ILE A 425 -13.55 -9.89 9.82
N TYR A 426 -12.97 -9.73 8.62
CA TYR A 426 -13.67 -8.98 7.55
C TYR A 426 -14.91 -9.71 7.01
N LYS A 427 -14.90 -11.05 6.99
CA LYS A 427 -16.08 -11.83 6.61
C LYS A 427 -17.21 -11.72 7.66
N ALA A 428 -16.85 -11.65 8.95
CA ALA A 428 -17.80 -11.41 10.04
C ALA A 428 -18.31 -9.95 10.08
N LEU A 429 -17.55 -8.97 9.58
CA LEU A 429 -18.05 -7.61 9.34
C LEU A 429 -19.03 -7.57 8.17
N ASP A 430 -18.78 -8.31 7.08
CA ASP A 430 -19.71 -8.40 5.95
C ASP A 430 -21.01 -9.15 6.30
N ASP A 431 -20.94 -10.21 7.13
CA ASP A 431 -22.03 -10.97 7.78
C ASP A 431 -23.17 -11.52 6.89
N GLY A 432 -23.10 -11.37 5.57
CA GLY A 432 -24.11 -11.90 4.64
C GLY A 432 -23.99 -13.41 4.35
N TYR A 433 -23.60 -14.20 5.36
CA TYR A 433 -23.70 -15.68 5.38
C TYR A 433 -24.42 -16.16 6.66
N GLY A 434 -24.44 -15.34 7.72
CA GLY A 434 -25.16 -15.62 8.96
C GLY A 434 -26.58 -15.05 8.92
N ASP A 435 -26.81 -14.02 9.74
CA ASP A 435 -28.09 -13.31 9.81
C ASP A 435 -27.96 -11.95 9.08
N PRO A 436 -28.34 -11.86 7.80
CA PRO A 436 -28.17 -10.63 7.01
C PRO A 436 -29.11 -9.51 7.46
N ILE A 437 -30.05 -9.76 8.39
CA ILE A 437 -30.97 -8.76 8.91
C ILE A 437 -30.39 -8.13 10.17
N TYR A 438 -29.97 -8.96 11.14
CA TYR A 438 -29.52 -8.50 12.45
C TYR A 438 -28.00 -8.33 12.58
N CYS A 439 -27.21 -8.94 11.69
CA CYS A 439 -25.75 -8.83 11.57
C CYS A 439 -25.02 -8.97 12.92
N GLY A 440 -25.28 -10.08 13.62
CA GLY A 440 -24.80 -10.31 14.97
C GLY A 440 -23.26 -10.29 15.09
N HIS A 441 -22.55 -10.91 14.13
CA HIS A 441 -21.10 -11.04 14.20
C HIS A 441 -20.40 -9.68 14.03
N ARG A 442 -20.90 -8.89 13.08
CA ARG A 442 -20.52 -7.49 12.86
C ARG A 442 -20.68 -6.68 14.15
N TYR A 443 -21.83 -6.79 14.81
CA TYR A 443 -22.08 -6.01 16.02
C TYR A 443 -21.28 -6.45 17.24
N ASN A 444 -20.75 -7.68 17.27
CA ASN A 444 -19.77 -8.09 18.28
C ASN A 444 -18.40 -7.44 18.00
N LEU A 445 -17.94 -7.43 16.73
CA LEU A 445 -16.69 -6.77 16.32
C LEU A 445 -16.74 -5.24 16.47
N LEU A 446 -17.91 -4.64 16.26
CA LEU A 446 -18.19 -3.21 16.48
C LEU A 446 -18.81 -2.93 17.86
N SER A 447 -18.71 -3.87 18.80
CA SER A 447 -19.34 -3.76 20.13
C SER A 447 -18.64 -2.78 21.07
N SER A 448 -19.26 -2.58 22.23
CA SER A 448 -18.73 -1.82 23.36
C SER A 448 -17.89 -2.64 24.36
N ALA A 449 -17.43 -3.84 23.99
CA ALA A 449 -16.43 -4.53 24.80
C ALA A 449 -15.13 -3.70 24.88
N ALA A 450 -14.33 -3.92 25.93
CA ALA A 450 -13.00 -3.33 26.05
C ALA A 450 -11.88 -4.31 25.67
N ASP A 451 -12.13 -5.60 25.85
CA ASP A 451 -11.13 -6.66 25.70
C ASP A 451 -11.58 -7.66 24.64
N PHE A 452 -10.60 -8.20 23.93
CA PHE A 452 -10.73 -9.04 22.76
C PHE A 452 -9.80 -10.25 22.89
N GLY A 453 -10.26 -11.39 22.41
CA GLY A 453 -9.45 -12.57 22.18
C GLY A 453 -9.74 -13.12 20.80
N ILE A 454 -8.71 -13.54 20.09
CA ILE A 454 -8.82 -14.18 18.79
C ILE A 454 -8.08 -15.52 18.81
N GLY A 455 -8.71 -16.53 18.22
CA GLY A 455 -8.10 -17.82 17.96
C GLY A 455 -8.46 -18.28 16.57
N THR A 456 -7.62 -19.13 15.99
CA THR A 456 -7.93 -19.82 14.74
C THR A 456 -7.41 -21.24 14.76
N THR A 457 -8.03 -22.14 14.01
CA THR A 457 -7.56 -23.50 13.77
C THR A 457 -8.14 -23.95 12.45
N ASN A 458 -7.32 -24.38 11.49
CA ASN A 458 -7.77 -25.01 10.23
C ASN A 458 -8.97 -24.26 9.58
N ASP A 459 -8.80 -22.97 9.28
CA ASP A 459 -9.82 -22.06 8.73
C ASP A 459 -11.13 -21.92 9.56
N GLN A 460 -11.08 -22.20 10.86
CA GLN A 460 -12.11 -21.80 11.81
C GLN A 460 -11.58 -20.70 12.72
N GLY A 461 -12.05 -19.48 12.54
CA GLY A 461 -11.81 -18.36 13.45
C GLY A 461 -12.82 -18.34 14.59
N ALA A 462 -12.34 -17.94 15.77
CA ALA A 462 -13.17 -17.63 16.92
C ALA A 462 -12.75 -16.25 17.48
N HIS A 463 -13.72 -15.40 17.75
CA HIS A 463 -13.50 -14.12 18.43
C HIS A 463 -14.24 -14.14 19.74
N LYS A 464 -13.61 -13.72 20.83
CA LYS A 464 -14.24 -13.56 22.15
C LYS A 464 -14.07 -12.13 22.63
N PHE A 465 -15.06 -11.67 23.39
CA PHE A 465 -15.11 -10.29 23.88
C PHE A 465 -15.37 -10.29 25.39
N SER A 466 -14.88 -9.29 26.10
CA SER A 466 -15.34 -9.02 27.47
C SER A 466 -16.78 -8.51 27.48
N GLY A 467 -17.37 -8.38 28.68
CA GLY A 467 -18.73 -7.87 28.82
C GLY A 467 -18.90 -6.47 28.24
N TYR A 468 -20.02 -6.24 27.56
CA TYR A 468 -20.34 -4.95 26.94
C TYR A 468 -20.34 -3.81 27.94
N GLN A 469 -19.56 -2.77 27.66
CA GLN A 469 -19.53 -1.53 28.44
C GLN A 469 -20.56 -0.53 27.91
N ASN A 470 -20.76 0.57 28.63
CA ASN A 470 -21.49 1.71 28.09
C ASN A 470 -20.58 2.49 27.14
N VAL A 471 -20.86 2.43 25.83
CA VAL A 471 -20.20 3.25 24.80
C VAL A 471 -20.76 4.66 24.75
N ASP A 472 -19.87 5.64 24.62
CA ASP A 472 -20.23 7.05 24.47
C ASP A 472 -20.47 7.48 23.00
N CYS A 473 -20.92 6.58 22.14
CA CYS A 473 -21.38 6.90 20.77
C CYS A 473 -22.91 6.83 20.67
N ASP A 474 -23.50 7.57 19.73
CA ASP A 474 -24.96 7.60 19.52
C ASP A 474 -25.49 6.34 18.82
N PHE A 475 -24.74 5.88 17.82
CA PHE A 475 -25.07 4.75 16.95
C PHE A 475 -23.80 3.97 16.61
N VAL A 476 -23.97 2.67 16.37
CA VAL A 476 -22.98 1.82 15.70
C VAL A 476 -23.48 1.57 14.28
N CYS A 477 -22.74 2.05 13.29
CA CYS A 477 -23.12 2.02 11.87
C CYS A 477 -22.18 1.12 11.06
N TRP A 478 -22.73 0.47 10.03
CA TRP A 478 -21.99 -0.17 8.95
C TRP A 478 -22.65 0.14 7.62
N PRO A 479 -21.96 0.70 6.61
CA PRO A 479 -20.62 1.31 6.66
C PRO A 479 -20.42 2.27 7.83
N SER A 480 -19.16 2.44 8.24
CA SER A 480 -18.77 3.22 9.41
C SER A 480 -19.31 4.64 9.35
N LYS A 481 -19.83 5.13 10.48
CA LYS A 481 -20.01 6.57 10.68
C LYS A 481 -18.62 7.21 10.77
N GLY A 482 -18.30 8.14 9.87
CA GLY A 482 -16.96 8.67 9.69
C GLY A 482 -16.30 8.06 8.45
N VAL A 483 -15.37 7.15 8.65
CA VAL A 483 -14.50 6.60 7.59
C VAL A 483 -14.62 5.07 7.53
N THR A 484 -14.90 4.54 6.35
CA THR A 484 -14.95 3.09 6.07
C THR A 484 -13.78 2.70 5.17
N PRO A 485 -12.87 1.83 5.63
CA PRO A 485 -11.77 1.33 4.80
C PRO A 485 -12.26 0.22 3.86
N THR A 486 -11.84 0.23 2.59
CA THR A 486 -12.16 -0.79 1.60
C THR A 486 -11.57 -2.15 1.96
N GLU A 487 -10.47 -2.17 2.71
CA GLU A 487 -9.83 -3.37 3.25
C GLU A 487 -10.74 -4.18 4.18
N ALA A 488 -11.82 -3.58 4.71
CA ALA A 488 -12.81 -4.24 5.56
C ALA A 488 -14.05 -4.75 4.79
N LEU A 489 -14.08 -4.60 3.45
CA LEU A 489 -15.19 -4.98 2.59
C LEU A 489 -14.89 -6.31 1.89
N TYR A 490 -15.78 -7.28 2.06
CA TYR A 490 -15.62 -8.60 1.42
C TYR A 490 -16.33 -8.71 0.06
N ARG A 491 -17.50 -8.08 -0.08
CA ARG A 491 -18.37 -8.19 -1.27
C ARG A 491 -19.00 -6.86 -1.62
N ASN A 492 -19.21 -6.63 -2.91
CA ASN A 492 -19.88 -5.43 -3.44
C ASN A 492 -21.39 -5.38 -3.18
N ALA A 493 -21.98 -6.45 -2.63
CA ALA A 493 -23.39 -6.52 -2.23
C ALA A 493 -23.48 -6.89 -0.74
N PHE A 494 -23.77 -5.90 0.09
CA PHE A 494 -23.67 -5.95 1.54
C PHE A 494 -24.85 -5.19 2.18
N GLN A 495 -25.20 -5.56 3.41
CA GLN A 495 -26.30 -4.92 4.14
C GLN A 495 -25.80 -3.69 4.91
N TRP A 496 -26.45 -2.53 4.72
CA TRP A 496 -26.27 -1.37 5.58
C TRP A 496 -27.02 -1.58 6.89
N THR A 497 -26.40 -1.25 8.02
CA THR A 497 -26.99 -1.43 9.33
C THR A 497 -26.66 -0.29 10.28
N ILE A 498 -27.64 0.18 11.04
CA ILE A 498 -27.51 1.24 12.05
C ILE A 498 -28.13 0.72 13.34
N LYS A 499 -27.40 0.72 14.45
CA LYS A 499 -27.87 0.23 15.75
C LYS A 499 -27.77 1.31 16.82
N THR A 500 -28.83 1.48 17.60
CA THR A 500 -28.84 2.42 18.72
C THR A 500 -27.93 1.93 19.85
N THR A 501 -27.32 2.88 20.55
CA THR A 501 -26.70 2.62 21.84
C THR A 501 -27.63 3.03 22.98
N ASN A 502 -27.15 2.91 24.22
CA ASN A 502 -27.84 3.42 25.39
C ASN A 502 -27.72 4.95 25.58
N LYS A 503 -27.00 5.68 24.70
CA LYS A 503 -26.74 7.13 24.79
C LYS A 503 -27.96 7.97 24.39
N ASN A 504 -27.87 8.84 23.39
CA ASN A 504 -28.85 9.90 23.17
C ASN A 504 -30.09 9.49 22.37
N TYR A 505 -30.01 8.46 21.52
CA TYR A 505 -31.08 8.20 20.54
C TYR A 505 -31.68 6.79 20.64
N GLY A 506 -32.96 6.68 20.28
CA GLY A 506 -33.73 5.44 20.20
C GLY A 506 -34.49 5.34 18.88
N PHE A 507 -34.90 4.12 18.52
CA PHE A 507 -35.75 3.85 17.36
C PHE A 507 -37.11 3.31 17.82
N ASP A 508 -38.11 3.43 16.96
CA ASP A 508 -39.31 2.62 17.01
C ASP A 508 -39.78 2.32 15.57
N ILE A 509 -40.95 1.69 15.42
CA ILE A 509 -41.52 1.32 14.11
C ILE A 509 -41.75 2.49 13.13
N SER A 510 -41.64 3.74 13.58
CA SER A 510 -41.76 4.92 12.70
C SER A 510 -40.43 5.42 12.16
N THR A 511 -39.31 5.05 12.78
CA THR A 511 -37.96 5.44 12.34
C THR A 511 -37.58 4.77 11.02
N TRP A 512 -36.99 5.54 10.11
CA TRP A 512 -36.64 5.12 8.74
C TRP A 512 -35.34 5.79 8.28
N VAL A 513 -34.84 5.48 7.07
CA VAL A 513 -33.52 5.97 6.61
C VAL A 513 -33.58 6.57 5.22
N LYS A 514 -32.86 7.68 5.03
CA LYS A 514 -32.50 8.22 3.72
C LYS A 514 -30.98 8.18 3.55
N VAL A 515 -30.50 7.74 2.40
CA VAL A 515 -29.09 7.78 2.02
C VAL A 515 -28.93 8.68 0.80
N LYS A 516 -27.89 9.50 0.79
CA LYS A 516 -27.51 10.35 -0.34
C LYS A 516 -26.04 10.13 -0.68
N LEU A 517 -25.73 9.84 -1.94
CA LEU A 517 -24.36 9.88 -2.44
C LEU A 517 -24.01 11.35 -2.71
N LEU A 518 -23.11 11.94 -1.92
CA LEU A 518 -22.78 13.36 -2.05
C LEU A 518 -22.05 13.69 -3.35
N ASN A 519 -21.37 12.71 -3.95
CA ASN A 519 -20.65 12.85 -5.22
C ASN A 519 -21.65 13.15 -6.35
N THR A 520 -22.54 12.19 -6.66
CA THR A 520 -23.49 12.30 -7.78
C THR A 520 -24.77 13.09 -7.44
N GLY A 521 -25.13 13.17 -6.16
CA GLY A 521 -26.40 13.70 -5.67
C GLY A 521 -27.53 12.67 -5.58
N ASP A 522 -27.30 11.41 -5.96
CA ASP A 522 -28.30 10.33 -5.93
C ASP A 522 -28.85 10.10 -4.51
N GLU A 523 -30.16 9.83 -4.39
CA GLU A 523 -30.83 9.59 -3.10
C GLU A 523 -31.63 8.27 -3.11
N TRP A 524 -31.47 7.50 -2.03
CA TRP A 524 -32.24 6.28 -1.74
C TRP A 524 -33.11 6.51 -0.51
N ILE A 525 -34.40 6.21 -0.64
CA ILE A 525 -35.40 6.38 0.43
C ILE A 525 -35.86 4.99 0.90
N PHE A 526 -35.41 4.63 2.09
CA PHE A 526 -35.84 3.44 2.81
C PHE A 526 -36.90 3.88 3.82
N ASP A 527 -38.10 4.22 3.34
CA ASP A 527 -39.23 4.56 4.21
C ASP A 527 -39.84 3.32 4.90
N ARG A 528 -40.73 3.54 5.88
CA ARG A 528 -41.37 2.48 6.68
C ARG A 528 -42.19 1.43 5.90
N ASN A 529 -42.50 1.67 4.63
CA ASN A 529 -43.20 0.73 3.74
C ASN A 529 -42.24 0.08 2.72
N ASN A 530 -40.99 0.54 2.63
CA ASN A 530 -40.00 -0.04 1.72
C ASN A 530 -39.65 -1.46 2.20
N PRO A 531 -39.89 -2.52 1.41
CA PRO A 531 -39.63 -3.91 1.83
C PRO A 531 -38.14 -4.22 1.99
N ARG A 532 -37.25 -3.31 1.57
CA ARG A 532 -35.80 -3.37 1.79
C ARG A 532 -35.37 -2.74 3.12
N LEU A 533 -36.27 -2.12 3.89
CA LEU A 533 -36.01 -1.70 5.27
C LEU A 533 -36.52 -2.75 6.25
N HIS A 534 -35.63 -3.23 7.12
CA HIS A 534 -36.00 -3.91 8.36
C HIS A 534 -35.68 -3.01 9.57
N ASN A 535 -36.63 -2.91 10.50
CA ASN A 535 -36.49 -2.13 11.72
C ASN A 535 -36.92 -2.98 12.92
N SER A 536 -35.98 -3.32 13.80
CA SER A 536 -36.20 -4.13 15.00
C SER A 536 -36.55 -3.33 16.26
N GLY A 537 -36.69 -2.00 16.16
CA GLY A 537 -36.82 -1.09 17.30
C GLY A 537 -35.48 -0.72 17.98
N ASN A 538 -34.38 -1.38 17.62
CA ASN A 538 -33.02 -0.96 18.03
C ASN A 538 -31.99 -1.03 16.89
N THR A 539 -32.31 -1.69 15.78
CA THR A 539 -31.45 -1.86 14.61
C THR A 539 -32.28 -1.58 13.36
N LEU A 540 -31.77 -0.69 12.52
CA LEU A 540 -32.21 -0.47 11.15
C LEU A 540 -31.26 -1.25 10.24
N SER A 541 -31.81 -1.95 9.26
CA SER A 541 -31.07 -2.81 8.35
C SER A 541 -31.66 -2.66 6.96
N PHE A 542 -30.87 -2.26 5.97
CA PHE A 542 -31.34 -1.96 4.62
C PHE A 542 -30.28 -2.20 3.54
N SER A 543 -30.71 -2.33 2.29
CA SER A 543 -29.82 -2.51 1.14
C SER A 543 -30.49 -2.15 -0.18
N ASP A 544 -29.69 -1.76 -1.18
CA ASP A 544 -30.10 -1.65 -2.57
C ASP A 544 -28.94 -2.06 -3.48
N ASN A 545 -29.23 -2.74 -4.59
CA ASN A 545 -28.21 -3.24 -5.52
C ASN A 545 -27.48 -2.11 -6.25
N SER A 546 -28.03 -0.90 -6.31
CA SER A 546 -27.36 0.27 -6.91
C SER A 546 -26.51 1.08 -5.94
N LEU A 547 -26.40 0.67 -4.67
CA LEU A 547 -25.80 1.47 -3.59
C LEU A 547 -24.40 0.93 -3.22
N SER A 548 -23.39 1.33 -4.02
CA SER A 548 -22.03 0.77 -4.07
C SER A 548 -21.00 1.46 -3.16
N LEU A 549 -20.19 0.70 -2.41
CA LEU A 549 -19.03 1.24 -1.66
C LEU A 549 -17.77 1.34 -2.54
N SER A 550 -17.88 2.09 -3.63
CA SER A 550 -16.71 2.43 -4.43
C SER A 550 -15.81 3.41 -3.66
N LYS A 551 -14.49 3.26 -3.80
CA LYS A 551 -13.48 4.13 -3.21
C LYS A 551 -13.72 5.60 -3.63
N GLY A 552 -13.64 6.51 -2.68
CA GLY A 552 -13.91 7.93 -2.90
C GLY A 552 -15.41 8.32 -2.88
N ASN A 553 -16.34 7.37 -2.76
CA ASN A 553 -17.73 7.71 -2.45
C ASN A 553 -17.84 8.28 -1.04
N VAL A 554 -18.64 9.34 -0.89
CA VAL A 554 -19.00 9.92 0.41
C VAL A 554 -20.51 9.94 0.52
N TYR A 555 -21.03 9.13 1.45
CA TYR A 555 -22.45 9.03 1.73
C TYR A 555 -22.86 9.97 2.86
N GLU A 556 -23.94 10.72 2.66
CA GLU A 556 -24.71 11.36 3.72
C GLU A 556 -25.88 10.44 4.08
N VAL A 557 -25.95 10.01 5.33
CA VAL A 557 -27.01 9.12 5.83
C VAL A 557 -27.83 9.88 6.87
N THR A 558 -29.12 10.03 6.61
CA THR A 558 -30.08 10.61 7.56
C THR A 558 -30.97 9.51 8.14
N ILE A 559 -30.86 9.31 9.44
CA ILE A 559 -31.84 8.57 10.25
C ILE A 559 -33.01 9.53 10.47
N MET A 560 -34.19 9.14 9.99
CA MET A 560 -35.40 9.94 10.00
C MET A 560 -36.33 9.50 11.14
N ASP A 561 -36.95 10.44 11.83
CA ASP A 561 -37.92 10.19 12.91
C ASP A 561 -37.38 9.32 14.06
N CYS A 562 -36.09 9.45 14.39
CA CYS A 562 -35.52 8.87 15.61
C CYS A 562 -35.98 9.63 16.87
N ILE A 563 -35.92 8.98 18.02
CA ILE A 563 -36.31 9.54 19.31
C ILE A 563 -35.06 10.08 20.00
N ASP A 564 -35.02 11.38 20.30
CA ASP A 564 -34.05 11.92 21.25
C ASP A 564 -34.50 11.54 22.68
N LYS A 565 -33.69 10.79 23.40
CA LYS A 565 -34.00 10.27 24.75
C LYS A 565 -33.95 11.35 25.83
N ASN A 566 -33.29 12.49 25.57
CA ASN A 566 -33.19 13.58 26.53
C ASN A 566 -34.46 14.46 26.52
N THR A 567 -35.06 14.65 25.34
CA THR A 567 -36.30 15.45 25.17
C THR A 567 -37.56 14.59 25.03
N ASN A 568 -37.41 13.32 24.65
CA ASN A 568 -38.48 12.42 24.20
C ASN A 568 -39.24 12.95 22.97
N GLU A 569 -38.58 13.75 22.13
CA GLU A 569 -39.12 14.30 20.88
C GLU A 569 -38.58 13.55 19.65
N ARG A 570 -39.25 13.74 18.50
CA ARG A 570 -38.79 13.24 17.20
C ARG A 570 -37.78 14.19 16.59
N THR A 571 -36.70 13.64 16.08
CA THR A 571 -35.68 14.39 15.36
C THR A 571 -35.08 13.55 14.23
N ASN A 572 -34.31 14.20 13.36
CA ASN A 572 -33.52 13.55 12.33
C ASN A 572 -32.04 13.67 12.69
N TYR A 573 -31.27 12.60 12.47
CA TYR A 573 -29.84 12.56 12.72
C TYR A 573 -29.10 12.26 11.43
N THR A 574 -28.17 13.13 11.03
CA THR A 574 -27.38 12.98 9.80
C THR A 574 -25.92 12.72 10.13
N TYR A 575 -25.28 11.80 9.41
CA TYR A 575 -23.85 11.56 9.48
C TYR A 575 -23.26 11.27 8.09
N ARG A 576 -21.93 11.36 7.97
CA ARG A 576 -21.18 10.99 6.75
C ARG A 576 -20.52 9.62 6.89
N SER A 577 -20.37 8.92 5.77
CA SER A 577 -19.49 7.76 5.62
C SER A 577 -18.64 7.95 4.36
N ALA A 578 -17.35 8.22 4.54
CA ALA A 578 -16.37 8.31 3.48
C ALA A 578 -15.74 6.93 3.22
N ILE A 579 -15.82 6.43 2.00
CA ILE A 579 -15.25 5.14 1.61
C ILE A 579 -13.84 5.38 1.07
N VAL A 580 -12.83 4.78 1.71
CA VAL A 580 -11.41 5.07 1.45
C VAL A 580 -10.60 3.77 1.37
N SER A 581 -9.43 3.84 0.73
CA SER A 581 -8.40 2.80 0.84
C SER A 581 -7.29 3.29 1.77
N LEU A 582 -6.80 2.40 2.62
CA LEU A 582 -5.66 2.61 3.50
C LEU A 582 -4.34 2.18 2.83
N GLY A 583 -4.40 1.18 1.94
CA GLY A 583 -3.33 0.85 1.00
C GLY A 583 -3.03 1.96 -0.02
N GLY A 584 -1.89 1.83 -0.70
CA GLY A 584 -1.38 2.81 -1.68
C GLY A 584 -2.16 2.87 -2.99
N ALA A 585 -1.59 3.52 -4.01
CA ALA A 585 -2.16 3.51 -5.36
C ALA A 585 -2.37 2.07 -5.83
N MET A 586 -3.54 1.78 -6.40
CA MET A 586 -3.99 0.40 -6.62
C MET A 586 -2.97 -0.39 -7.44
N LYS A 587 -2.48 -1.47 -6.84
CA LYS A 587 -2.01 -2.61 -7.61
C LYS A 587 -2.81 -3.82 -7.15
N PRO A 588 -3.56 -4.49 -8.05
CA PRO A 588 -4.15 -5.78 -7.71
C PRO A 588 -3.02 -6.75 -7.38
N ILE A 589 -3.31 -7.79 -6.60
CA ILE A 589 -2.36 -8.88 -6.44
C ILE A 589 -2.18 -9.52 -7.82
N GLU A 590 -0.95 -9.51 -8.34
CA GLU A 590 -0.59 -10.13 -9.62
C GLU A 590 -0.08 -11.56 -9.43
N GLY A 591 0.48 -11.84 -8.25
CA GLY A 591 1.01 -13.16 -7.92
C GLY A 591 1.54 -13.27 -6.50
N VAL A 592 1.77 -14.50 -6.07
CA VAL A 592 2.66 -14.81 -4.94
C VAL A 592 3.98 -15.34 -5.52
N SER A 593 5.07 -15.29 -4.78
CA SER A 593 6.36 -15.86 -5.22
C SER A 593 7.14 -16.48 -4.05
N ILE A 594 7.57 -17.74 -4.19
CA ILE A 594 8.24 -18.53 -3.15
C ILE A 594 9.76 -18.59 -3.38
N SER A 595 10.49 -17.81 -2.60
CA SER A 595 11.95 -17.88 -2.49
C SER A 595 12.40 -18.87 -1.39
N GLY A 596 13.66 -19.31 -1.42
CA GLY A 596 14.24 -20.30 -0.49
C GLY A 596 14.80 -21.56 -1.17
N LYS A 597 15.25 -22.54 -0.40
CA LYS A 597 15.77 -23.84 -0.89
C LYS A 597 14.68 -24.68 -1.57
N ASP A 598 15.08 -25.62 -2.43
CA ASP A 598 14.23 -26.63 -3.10
C ASP A 598 14.34 -28.03 -2.46
N SER A 599 15.19 -28.16 -1.44
CA SER A 599 15.60 -29.43 -0.86
C SER A 599 16.00 -29.27 0.61
N LEU A 600 15.74 -30.31 1.39
CA LEU A 600 16.14 -30.43 2.79
C LEU A 600 16.40 -31.88 3.18
N ARG A 601 17.29 -32.10 4.13
CA ARG A 601 17.51 -33.42 4.75
C ARG A 601 16.54 -33.68 5.89
N LEU A 602 16.27 -34.96 6.19
CA LEU A 602 15.46 -35.38 7.35
C LEU A 602 15.93 -34.83 8.73
N ASP A 603 17.17 -34.37 8.84
CA ASP A 603 17.77 -33.79 10.05
C ASP A 603 17.88 -32.26 10.05
N GLU A 604 17.38 -31.56 9.02
CA GLU A 604 17.35 -30.09 8.95
C GLU A 604 15.95 -29.51 8.67
N LYS A 605 15.74 -28.23 8.98
CA LYS A 605 14.58 -27.45 8.53
C LYS A 605 15.04 -26.38 7.55
N ILE A 606 14.15 -25.95 6.65
CA ILE A 606 14.42 -24.84 5.73
C ILE A 606 13.31 -23.80 5.83
N SER A 607 13.66 -22.53 5.70
CA SER A 607 12.68 -21.44 5.58
C SER A 607 12.53 -21.07 4.11
N LEU A 608 11.28 -21.03 3.66
CA LEU A 608 10.85 -20.41 2.43
C LEU A 608 10.31 -19.01 2.77
N LYS A 609 10.30 -18.09 1.81
CA LYS A 609 9.64 -16.79 1.97
C LYS A 609 8.71 -16.57 0.79
N ALA A 610 7.49 -16.15 1.09
CA ALA A 610 6.52 -15.73 0.11
C ALA A 610 6.50 -14.20 0.03
N LYS A 611 6.38 -13.67 -1.18
CA LYS A 611 6.13 -12.26 -1.44
C LYS A 611 4.88 -12.13 -2.30
N VAL A 612 3.90 -11.35 -1.83
CA VAL A 612 2.80 -10.85 -2.65
C VAL A 612 3.40 -9.82 -3.60
N ASN A 613 3.19 -10.00 -4.89
CA ASN A 613 3.61 -9.08 -5.93
C ASN A 613 2.38 -8.40 -6.54
N PRO A 614 2.52 -7.14 -6.99
CA PRO A 614 3.72 -6.30 -6.88
C PRO A 614 3.87 -5.65 -5.49
N ASP A 615 5.01 -5.02 -5.21
CA ASP A 615 5.15 -4.20 -3.99
C ASP A 615 4.10 -3.08 -3.99
N GLY A 616 3.41 -2.93 -2.85
CA GLY A 616 2.28 -2.01 -2.70
C GLY A 616 0.90 -2.58 -3.06
N ALA A 617 0.80 -3.88 -3.38
CA ALA A 617 -0.48 -4.54 -3.64
C ALA A 617 -1.47 -4.43 -2.46
N GLU A 618 -2.77 -4.51 -2.75
CA GLU A 618 -3.80 -4.54 -1.72
C GLU A 618 -3.69 -5.82 -0.85
N ASN A 619 -3.84 -5.64 0.46
CA ASN A 619 -4.07 -6.70 1.44
C ASN A 619 -3.07 -7.88 1.41
N ILE A 620 -1.78 -7.57 1.61
CA ILE A 620 -0.59 -8.44 1.41
C ILE A 620 -0.42 -9.65 2.36
N PHE A 621 -1.46 -10.13 3.04
CA PHE A 621 -1.35 -11.32 3.88
C PHE A 621 -1.18 -12.59 3.04
N VAL A 622 -0.27 -13.47 3.46
CA VAL A 622 0.01 -14.77 2.81
C VAL A 622 -0.27 -15.92 3.76
N THR A 623 -0.88 -16.97 3.21
CA THR A 623 -1.08 -18.27 3.87
C THR A 623 -0.26 -19.36 3.17
N TRP A 624 0.06 -20.45 3.88
CA TRP A 624 0.86 -21.55 3.35
C TRP A 624 0.18 -22.90 3.57
N GLU A 625 0.38 -23.83 2.65
CA GLU A 625 -0.04 -25.23 2.77
C GLU A 625 1.00 -26.19 2.17
N SER A 626 0.95 -27.45 2.61
CA SER A 626 1.73 -28.56 2.05
C SER A 626 0.79 -29.55 1.38
N SER A 627 1.11 -29.96 0.15
CA SER A 627 0.30 -30.95 -0.59
C SER A 627 0.38 -32.36 0.01
N ASN A 628 1.37 -32.61 0.87
CA ASN A 628 1.48 -33.86 1.63
C ASN A 628 2.26 -33.67 2.95
N PRO A 629 1.59 -33.27 4.04
CA PRO A 629 2.20 -33.11 5.36
C PRO A 629 2.96 -34.35 5.87
N LYS A 630 2.65 -35.55 5.37
CA LYS A 630 3.35 -36.79 5.75
C LYS A 630 4.77 -36.91 5.16
N ILE A 631 5.11 -36.12 4.15
CA ILE A 631 6.46 -36.04 3.56
C ILE A 631 7.19 -34.85 4.18
N ALA A 632 6.61 -33.65 4.10
CA ALA A 632 7.02 -32.51 4.91
C ALA A 632 5.81 -31.62 5.25
N GLU A 633 5.75 -31.17 6.49
CA GLU A 633 4.85 -30.11 6.93
C GLU A 633 5.45 -28.75 6.59
N ILE A 634 4.58 -27.76 6.39
CA ILE A 634 4.97 -26.36 6.40
C ILE A 634 4.03 -25.60 7.33
N ASP A 635 4.57 -24.63 8.06
CA ASP A 635 3.80 -23.68 8.85
C ASP A 635 3.48 -22.41 8.04
N GLY A 636 2.71 -21.51 8.65
CA GLY A 636 2.31 -20.23 8.03
C GLY A 636 3.45 -19.23 7.75
N PHE A 637 4.73 -19.60 7.92
CA PHE A 637 5.91 -18.74 7.72
C PHE A 637 6.83 -19.29 6.65
N GLY A 638 6.42 -20.38 6.00
CA GLY A 638 7.23 -21.06 5.02
C GLY A 638 8.29 -21.98 5.63
N VAL A 639 8.27 -22.30 6.94
CA VAL A 639 9.28 -23.21 7.51
C VAL A 639 8.88 -24.67 7.26
N VAL A 640 9.61 -25.30 6.35
CA VAL A 640 9.39 -26.70 5.98
C VAL A 640 10.10 -27.62 6.99
N THR A 641 9.32 -28.50 7.60
CA THR A 641 9.79 -29.54 8.53
C THR A 641 9.60 -30.93 7.88
N PRO A 642 10.69 -31.68 7.63
CA PRO A 642 10.61 -32.97 6.94
C PRO A 642 10.12 -34.07 7.89
N LYS A 643 9.41 -35.05 7.33
CA LYS A 643 8.82 -36.18 8.04
C LYS A 643 9.18 -37.53 7.41
N ALA A 644 9.26 -37.60 6.09
CA ALA A 644 9.64 -38.79 5.34
C ALA A 644 10.35 -38.43 4.03
N LEU A 645 11.17 -39.36 3.51
CA LEU A 645 11.80 -39.21 2.19
C LEU A 645 10.74 -39.12 1.08
N GLY A 646 10.94 -38.22 0.11
CA GLY A 646 10.04 -38.02 -1.01
C GLY A 646 10.06 -36.59 -1.54
N GLU A 647 9.08 -36.29 -2.39
CA GLU A 647 8.86 -34.95 -2.95
C GLU A 647 7.47 -34.48 -2.54
N VAL A 648 7.34 -33.20 -2.20
CA VAL A 648 6.10 -32.56 -1.78
C VAL A 648 6.02 -31.15 -2.37
N LYS A 649 4.82 -30.69 -2.74
CA LYS A 649 4.62 -29.30 -3.12
C LYS A 649 4.27 -28.48 -1.89
N ILE A 650 4.96 -27.37 -1.72
CA ILE A 650 4.57 -26.28 -0.85
C ILE A 650 3.82 -25.26 -1.69
N ILE A 651 2.75 -24.69 -1.16
CA ILE A 651 1.93 -23.70 -1.85
C ILE A 651 1.78 -22.49 -0.94
N ALA A 652 1.95 -21.29 -1.49
CA ALA A 652 1.75 -20.02 -0.80
C ALA A 652 0.63 -19.26 -1.51
N LYS A 653 -0.39 -18.81 -0.78
CA LYS A 653 -1.61 -18.19 -1.31
C LYS A 653 -1.81 -16.80 -0.73
N SER A 654 -2.19 -15.84 -1.58
CA SER A 654 -2.66 -14.54 -1.13
C SER A 654 -4.04 -14.64 -0.47
N GLN A 655 -4.42 -13.60 0.29
CA GLN A 655 -5.68 -13.59 1.02
C GLN A 655 -6.94 -13.56 0.14
N ASP A 656 -6.83 -13.17 -1.13
CA ASP A 656 -7.92 -13.32 -2.11
C ASP A 656 -8.23 -14.79 -2.45
N GLY A 657 -7.32 -15.72 -2.15
CA GLY A 657 -7.41 -17.15 -2.47
C GLY A 657 -7.30 -17.47 -3.97
N ILE A 658 -7.01 -16.47 -4.81
CA ILE A 658 -6.91 -16.58 -6.27
C ILE A 658 -5.45 -16.75 -6.69
N HIS A 659 -4.56 -15.90 -6.17
CA HIS A 659 -3.15 -15.94 -6.55
C HIS A 659 -2.34 -16.83 -5.61
N PHE A 660 -1.47 -17.64 -6.22
CA PHE A 660 -0.62 -18.56 -5.48
C PHE A 660 0.65 -18.89 -6.27
N ASP A 661 1.63 -19.43 -5.57
CA ASP A 661 2.81 -20.06 -6.16
C ASP A 661 3.04 -21.43 -5.53
N GLU A 662 3.68 -22.34 -6.26
CA GLU A 662 3.98 -23.70 -5.83
C GLU A 662 5.48 -24.01 -5.94
N LYS A 663 6.06 -24.51 -4.84
CA LYS A 663 7.46 -24.94 -4.81
C LYS A 663 7.57 -26.42 -4.50
N LEU A 664 8.18 -27.18 -5.42
CA LEU A 664 8.54 -28.57 -5.17
C LEU A 664 9.71 -28.62 -4.19
N ILE A 665 9.52 -29.34 -3.08
CA ILE A 665 10.52 -29.58 -2.05
C ILE A 665 10.86 -31.07 -2.00
N LYS A 666 12.15 -31.39 -2.07
CA LYS A 666 12.68 -32.75 -2.00
C LYS A 666 13.30 -33.06 -0.63
N VAL A 667 12.80 -34.10 0.04
CA VAL A 667 13.31 -34.58 1.33
C VAL A 667 14.35 -35.69 1.12
N GLU A 668 15.57 -35.44 1.56
CA GLU A 668 16.73 -36.34 1.39
C GLU A 668 17.22 -36.96 2.71
N GLU A 669 18.11 -37.96 2.62
CA GLU A 669 18.63 -38.67 3.81
C GLU A 669 19.44 -37.74 4.74
N ALA A 670 19.32 -37.96 6.05
CA ALA A 670 20.15 -37.32 7.07
C ALA A 670 21.65 -37.52 6.82
N LYS A 671 22.51 -36.63 7.35
CA LYS A 671 23.96 -36.79 7.14
C LYS A 671 24.46 -37.95 8.00
N LYS A 672 24.99 -39.01 7.37
CA LYS A 672 25.64 -40.11 8.11
C LYS A 672 26.64 -39.53 9.12
N PRO A 673 26.60 -39.95 10.39
CA PRO A 673 27.60 -39.52 11.37
C PRO A 673 29.00 -39.79 10.84
N ILE A 674 29.88 -38.80 10.96
CA ILE A 674 31.29 -39.01 10.68
C ILE A 674 31.82 -39.88 11.83
N GLU A 675 32.15 -41.14 11.55
CA GLU A 675 32.86 -41.99 12.52
C GLU A 675 34.14 -41.26 12.94
N PRO A 676 34.47 -41.22 14.25
CA PRO A 676 35.59 -40.44 14.74
C PRO A 676 36.91 -40.99 14.17
N THR A 677 37.50 -40.25 13.22
CA THR A 677 38.84 -40.51 12.70
C THR A 677 39.85 -40.52 13.84
N THR A 678 40.39 -41.70 14.13
CA THR A 678 41.52 -41.86 15.04
C THR A 678 42.77 -41.25 14.41
N THR A 679 43.25 -40.15 14.99
CA THR A 679 44.55 -39.56 14.64
C THR A 679 45.69 -40.48 15.06
N PRO A 680 46.74 -40.68 14.24
CA PRO A 680 47.90 -41.46 14.63
C PRO A 680 48.74 -40.71 15.67
N ASP A 681 48.91 -41.31 16.84
CA ASP A 681 49.76 -40.79 17.92
C ASP A 681 51.25 -41.11 17.64
N THR A 682 52.11 -40.10 17.73
CA THR A 682 53.57 -40.26 17.61
C THR A 682 54.22 -40.24 18.99
N SER A 683 54.48 -41.45 19.48
CA SER A 683 55.28 -41.81 20.65
C SER A 683 56.58 -40.98 20.85
N PRO A 684 57.07 -40.94 22.09
CA PRO A 684 58.48 -41.29 22.30
C PRO A 684 58.72 -42.47 23.27
N SER A 685 59.65 -43.34 22.85
CA SER A 685 60.51 -44.25 23.64
C SER A 685 59.89 -45.43 24.43
N ASP A 686 60.06 -46.62 23.83
CA ASP A 686 60.43 -47.93 24.41
C ASP A 686 61.55 -47.89 25.49
N PRO A 687 61.88 -49.00 26.21
CA PRO A 687 61.30 -50.36 26.23
C PRO A 687 60.94 -50.84 27.67
N ALA A 688 60.54 -52.08 28.01
CA ALA A 688 60.54 -53.39 27.34
C ALA A 688 59.51 -54.35 27.97
N GLU A 689 59.24 -55.49 27.30
CA GLU A 689 58.73 -56.79 27.84
C GLU A 689 57.33 -56.80 28.52
N ASP A 690 56.48 -57.84 28.40
CA ASP A 690 56.42 -59.01 27.50
C ASP A 690 54.97 -59.60 27.54
N THR A 691 54.60 -60.39 26.54
CA THR A 691 53.42 -61.31 26.47
C THR A 691 51.96 -60.79 26.55
N LEU A 692 51.21 -61.14 25.50
CA LEU A 692 49.75 -61.37 25.42
C LEU A 692 49.31 -62.61 26.25
N PRO A 693 47.99 -62.97 26.39
CA PRO A 693 46.75 -62.30 25.97
C PRO A 693 45.62 -62.23 27.04
N GLN A 694 44.48 -61.63 26.64
CA GLN A 694 43.08 -61.86 27.06
C GLN A 694 42.70 -63.34 27.38
N PRO A 695 41.58 -63.67 28.11
CA PRO A 695 40.21 -63.18 27.80
C PRO A 695 39.11 -63.19 28.92
N THR A 696 37.84 -63.07 28.48
CA THR A 696 36.53 -63.44 29.09
C THR A 696 35.88 -62.58 30.20
N ASP A 697 34.80 -61.87 29.84
CA ASP A 697 33.37 -62.25 30.06
C ASP A 697 32.95 -62.96 31.38
N PRO A 698 31.67 -62.84 31.83
CA PRO A 698 30.90 -61.65 32.22
C PRO A 698 30.21 -61.86 33.62
N VAL A 699 28.98 -61.34 33.84
CA VAL A 699 27.94 -61.80 34.84
C VAL A 699 27.82 -61.11 36.25
N THR A 700 26.76 -60.28 36.36
CA THR A 700 25.81 -60.00 37.49
C THR A 700 26.21 -59.62 38.95
N ASN A 701 25.65 -58.49 39.43
CA ASN A 701 24.79 -58.23 40.64
C ASN A 701 24.54 -59.36 41.68
N PRO A 702 24.04 -59.08 42.94
CA PRO A 702 23.92 -57.80 43.71
C PRO A 702 24.16 -57.90 45.26
N ALA A 703 23.87 -56.81 46.01
CA ALA A 703 23.64 -56.70 47.49
C ALA A 703 24.88 -56.83 48.43
N THR A 704 24.92 -56.38 49.71
CA THR A 704 23.90 -55.97 50.72
C THR A 704 24.34 -54.77 51.63
N ASN A 705 23.36 -54.15 52.29
CA ASN A 705 23.45 -53.15 53.40
C ASN A 705 23.72 -53.86 54.78
N PRO A 706 23.63 -53.29 56.02
CA PRO A 706 23.30 -51.92 56.51
C PRO A 706 24.06 -51.36 57.77
N ALA A 707 23.58 -50.19 58.25
CA ALA A 707 23.44 -49.71 59.66
C ALA A 707 24.60 -49.00 60.41
N ASP A 708 24.39 -47.73 60.84
CA ASP A 708 23.94 -47.38 62.21
C ASP A 708 23.44 -45.89 62.30
N ASP A 709 22.63 -45.58 63.32
CA ASP A 709 21.93 -44.32 63.71
C ASP A 709 22.19 -44.07 65.23
N PRO A 710 21.52 -43.22 66.07
CA PRO A 710 20.62 -42.03 65.97
C PRO A 710 21.22 -40.78 66.69
N ASP A 711 20.54 -39.68 67.09
CA ASP A 711 19.44 -38.77 66.62
C ASP A 711 19.46 -37.51 67.56
N GLU A 712 18.77 -36.41 67.24
CA GLU A 712 17.82 -35.67 68.13
C GLU A 712 17.36 -34.27 67.61
N THR A 713 16.05 -34.14 67.36
CA THR A 713 15.15 -32.97 67.63
C THR A 713 15.05 -31.71 66.70
N LEU A 714 14.05 -31.72 65.79
CA LEU A 714 12.76 -30.93 65.76
C LEU A 714 12.66 -29.43 66.22
N PRO A 715 11.60 -28.63 65.86
CA PRO A 715 10.53 -28.75 64.82
C PRO A 715 10.07 -27.44 64.06
N GLU A 716 9.13 -27.62 63.09
CA GLU A 716 7.96 -26.77 62.70
C GLU A 716 8.05 -25.31 62.14
N GLY A 717 7.10 -24.96 61.24
CA GLY A 717 6.54 -23.58 61.15
C GLY A 717 6.19 -23.02 59.74
N SER A 718 4.92 -22.69 59.51
CA SER A 718 4.34 -22.22 58.23
C SER A 718 4.42 -20.70 57.90
N SER A 719 4.16 -20.39 56.62
CA SER A 719 3.31 -19.29 56.10
C SER A 719 3.69 -17.79 56.16
N SER A 720 3.62 -17.17 54.97
CA SER A 720 2.91 -15.91 54.61
C SER A 720 3.38 -14.50 55.05
N ALA A 721 3.26 -13.60 54.06
CA ALA A 721 2.80 -12.19 54.15
C ALA A 721 3.77 -11.04 54.52
N ASP A 722 4.11 -10.26 53.48
CA ASP A 722 3.73 -8.84 53.31
C ASP A 722 4.52 -7.70 54.03
N LEU A 723 4.30 -6.47 53.51
CA LEU A 723 4.59 -5.12 54.02
C LEU A 723 5.91 -4.41 53.60
N THR A 724 5.82 -3.75 52.44
CA THR A 724 6.02 -2.30 52.20
C THR A 724 6.98 -1.45 53.07
N LEU A 725 7.90 -0.74 52.38
CA LEU A 725 8.31 0.69 52.48
C LEU A 725 8.53 1.35 53.88
N PRO A 726 9.61 2.15 54.06
CA PRO A 726 9.49 3.58 53.72
C PRO A 726 10.76 4.33 53.22
N ASP A 727 10.48 5.27 52.31
CA ASP A 727 10.87 6.71 52.25
C ASP A 727 12.33 7.22 52.42
N ALA A 728 12.54 8.44 51.93
CA ALA A 728 13.83 9.05 51.61
C ALA A 728 14.48 9.89 52.73
N SER A 729 15.80 10.09 52.63
CA SER A 729 16.45 11.40 52.85
C SER A 729 17.88 11.43 52.31
N GLU A 730 18.37 12.64 52.02
CA GLU A 730 19.57 12.93 51.23
C GLU A 730 20.89 12.74 52.01
N SER A 731 21.98 12.47 51.29
CA SER A 731 23.20 13.28 51.45
C SER A 731 24.19 13.11 50.28
N ASN A 732 24.71 14.23 49.79
CA ASN A 732 25.94 14.33 49.02
C ASN A 732 26.65 15.61 49.45
N PRO A 733 27.99 15.60 49.60
CA PRO A 733 28.74 16.81 49.28
C PRO A 733 30.02 16.56 48.46
N ALA A 734 29.95 17.04 47.22
CA ALA A 734 30.92 17.94 46.56
C ALA A 734 32.34 17.46 46.16
N ALA A 735 32.66 17.77 44.90
CA ALA A 735 33.99 17.80 44.26
C ALA A 735 34.72 19.15 44.60
N PRO A 736 35.69 19.77 43.85
CA PRO A 736 36.06 19.60 42.43
C PRO A 736 37.55 19.73 42.01
N SER A 737 37.85 19.35 40.75
CA SER A 737 38.77 19.97 39.76
C SER A 737 39.28 18.89 38.77
N GLU A 738 39.35 19.09 37.45
CA GLU A 738 39.02 20.26 36.61
C GLU A 738 37.79 19.98 35.73
N ILE A 739 37.03 21.03 35.44
CA ILE A 739 35.86 21.01 34.55
C ILE A 739 36.32 21.52 33.17
N PRO A 740 36.06 20.83 32.04
CA PRO A 740 36.14 21.50 30.74
C PRO A 740 35.14 22.65 30.77
N SER A 741 35.66 23.88 30.63
CA SER A 741 34.96 25.13 30.96
C SER A 741 33.48 25.08 30.60
N ALA A 742 32.62 25.41 31.57
CA ALA A 742 31.19 25.54 31.33
C ALA A 742 30.96 26.35 30.04
N PRO A 743 30.09 25.87 29.13
CA PRO A 743 29.84 26.58 27.89
C PRO A 743 29.50 28.04 28.20
N SER A 744 30.10 28.97 27.47
CA SER A 744 29.56 30.33 27.38
C SER A 744 28.07 30.25 27.02
N GLU A 745 27.27 31.25 27.39
CA GLU A 745 25.81 31.36 27.15
C GLU A 745 25.40 31.39 25.64
N ASP A 746 26.31 30.97 24.76
CA ASP A 746 26.43 31.21 23.33
C ASP A 746 26.81 29.92 22.58
N THR A 747 26.54 28.73 23.14
CA THR A 747 26.78 27.42 22.48
C THR A 747 25.61 26.43 22.69
N TYR A 748 25.41 25.50 21.76
CA TYR A 748 24.33 24.51 21.74
C TYR A 748 24.82 23.14 21.24
N LEU A 749 24.10 22.04 21.52
CA LEU A 749 24.49 20.68 21.17
C LEU A 749 23.85 20.25 19.84
N LEU A 750 24.65 20.07 18.78
CA LEU A 750 24.11 19.76 17.45
C LEU A 750 23.54 18.32 17.41
N GLY A 751 22.25 18.21 17.11
CA GLY A 751 21.49 16.96 17.09
C GLY A 751 20.59 16.72 18.32
N ASP A 752 20.70 17.53 19.37
CA ASP A 752 19.90 17.43 20.60
C ASP A 752 18.58 18.22 20.46
N ALA A 753 17.77 17.85 19.45
CA ALA A 753 16.55 18.56 19.07
C ALA A 753 15.49 18.58 20.19
N ASN A 754 15.50 17.62 21.11
CA ASN A 754 14.61 17.61 22.27
C ASN A 754 15.19 18.38 23.48
N THR A 755 16.46 18.78 23.42
CA THR A 755 17.23 19.49 24.46
C THR A 755 17.39 18.73 25.78
N ASP A 756 17.37 17.39 25.76
CA ASP A 756 17.62 16.51 26.91
C ASP A 756 19.12 16.29 27.22
N GLY A 757 20.01 16.82 26.37
CA GLY A 757 21.46 16.79 26.51
C GLY A 757 22.10 15.57 25.84
N LYS A 758 21.36 14.83 25.00
CA LYS A 758 21.84 13.58 24.38
C LYS A 758 21.27 13.42 22.97
N VAL A 759 22.14 13.42 21.96
CA VAL A 759 21.74 13.09 20.58
C VAL A 759 21.34 11.62 20.47
N ASN A 760 20.04 11.35 20.29
CA ASN A 760 19.46 10.01 20.21
C ASN A 760 18.19 9.96 19.33
N ILE A 761 17.52 8.81 19.23
CA ILE A 761 16.35 8.62 18.35
C ILE A 761 15.13 9.50 18.75
N LYS A 762 15.09 9.99 20.00
CA LYS A 762 14.07 10.94 20.43
C LYS A 762 14.19 12.28 19.71
N ASP A 763 15.40 12.70 19.30
CA ASP A 763 15.62 13.94 18.59
C ASP A 763 15.10 13.89 17.17
N THR A 764 15.36 12.77 16.47
CA THR A 764 14.68 12.43 15.21
C THR A 764 13.15 12.51 15.36
N THR A 765 12.60 11.93 16.43
CA THR A 765 11.16 11.93 16.72
C THR A 765 10.64 13.36 16.97
N THR A 766 11.41 14.20 17.65
CA THR A 766 11.09 15.61 17.89
C THR A 766 11.10 16.43 16.60
N ILE A 767 12.08 16.22 15.72
CA ILE A 767 12.11 16.83 14.37
C ILE A 767 10.90 16.39 13.56
N GLN A 768 10.58 15.09 13.51
CA GLN A 768 9.42 14.58 12.77
C GLN A 768 8.10 15.18 13.27
N LYS A 769 7.92 15.31 14.59
CA LYS A 769 6.75 15.99 15.19
C LYS A 769 6.69 17.49 14.84
N TYR A 770 7.83 18.16 14.75
CA TYR A 770 7.88 19.56 14.32
C TYR A 770 7.47 19.72 12.84
N LEU A 771 8.01 18.88 11.95
CA LEU A 771 7.69 18.89 10.53
C LEU A 771 6.21 18.57 10.24
N ALA A 772 5.59 17.74 11.07
CA ALA A 772 4.17 17.41 11.00
C ALA A 772 3.25 18.46 11.68
N SER A 773 3.79 19.58 12.19
CA SER A 773 3.06 20.59 12.98
C SER A 773 2.36 20.02 14.24
N ILE A 774 2.87 18.91 14.78
CA ILE A 774 2.38 18.25 16.01
C ILE A 774 3.02 18.89 17.26
N LEU A 775 4.20 19.48 17.10
CA LEU A 775 5.00 20.10 18.17
C LEU A 775 5.62 21.39 17.64
N GLU A 776 5.63 22.46 18.44
CA GLU A 776 6.44 23.65 18.15
C GLU A 776 7.79 23.56 18.89
N LEU A 777 8.87 23.97 18.21
CA LEU A 777 10.21 24.04 18.79
C LEU A 777 10.55 25.47 19.19
N ASP A 778 11.24 25.65 20.32
CA ASP A 778 11.87 26.93 20.65
C ASP A 778 13.13 27.17 19.80
N GLU A 779 13.65 28.40 19.83
CA GLU A 779 14.80 28.79 19.01
C GLU A 779 16.08 28.00 19.34
N ASN A 780 16.24 27.46 20.55
CA ASN A 780 17.39 26.63 20.89
C ASN A 780 17.22 25.21 20.37
N ALA A 781 16.03 24.62 20.53
CA ALA A 781 15.68 23.33 19.94
C ALA A 781 15.77 23.37 18.39
N LYS A 782 15.38 24.49 17.75
CA LYS A 782 15.54 24.70 16.30
C LYS A 782 17.01 24.70 15.85
N LEU A 783 17.89 25.36 16.59
CA LEU A 783 19.33 25.35 16.33
C LEU A 783 19.92 23.94 16.48
N CYS A 784 19.54 23.21 17.54
CA CYS A 784 19.98 21.83 17.77
C CYS A 784 19.45 20.88 16.67
N ALA A 785 18.24 21.12 16.16
CA ALA A 785 17.57 20.32 15.13
C ALA A 785 18.13 20.50 13.70
N ASN A 786 18.65 21.68 13.36
CA ASN A 786 19.23 21.99 12.04
C ASN A 786 20.66 21.42 11.92
N VAL A 787 20.79 20.10 11.85
CA VAL A 787 22.10 19.42 11.89
C VAL A 787 22.90 19.55 10.60
N ASN A 788 22.23 19.79 9.47
CA ASN A 788 22.88 19.98 8.17
C ASN A 788 23.36 21.44 7.92
N LEU A 789 22.93 22.38 8.79
CA LEU A 789 23.24 23.82 8.78
C LEU A 789 22.70 24.62 7.57
N ASP A 790 21.70 24.13 6.82
CA ASP A 790 21.05 24.86 5.70
C ASP A 790 19.99 25.91 6.12
N LEU A 791 19.82 26.10 7.44
CA LEU A 791 18.84 27.00 8.07
C LEU A 791 17.38 26.55 7.95
N LYS A 792 17.14 25.31 7.54
CA LYS A 792 15.82 24.67 7.55
C LYS A 792 15.88 23.41 8.40
N ILE A 793 14.82 23.16 9.14
CA ILE A 793 14.62 21.86 9.77
C ILE A 793 13.84 21.03 8.77
N SER A 794 14.33 19.83 8.47
CA SER A 794 13.80 18.97 7.42
C SER A 794 13.95 17.49 7.78
N ILE A 795 13.37 16.60 6.96
CA ILE A 795 13.54 15.15 7.15
C ILE A 795 15.00 14.71 6.96
N LYS A 796 15.83 15.51 6.25
CA LYS A 796 17.27 15.25 6.10
C LYS A 796 17.98 15.31 7.45
N ASP A 797 17.57 16.23 8.32
CA ASP A 797 18.16 16.42 9.64
C ASP A 797 17.83 15.25 10.58
N ALA A 798 16.55 14.85 10.59
CA ALA A 798 16.10 13.63 11.25
C ALA A 798 16.90 12.40 10.78
N THR A 799 17.13 12.29 9.46
CA THR A 799 17.91 11.20 8.83
C THR A 799 19.40 11.24 9.22
N MET A 800 20.00 12.42 9.35
CA MET A 800 21.40 12.55 9.78
C MET A 800 21.57 12.15 11.26
N ILE A 801 20.62 12.49 12.13
CA ILE A 801 20.61 12.00 13.52
C ILE A 801 20.45 10.48 13.54
N GLN A 802 19.54 9.90 12.74
CA GLN A 802 19.40 8.43 12.64
C GLN A 802 20.70 7.75 12.20
N LYS A 803 21.39 8.29 11.19
CA LYS A 803 22.71 7.80 10.74
C LYS A 803 23.75 7.85 11.85
N PHE A 804 23.84 8.99 12.54
CA PHE A 804 24.76 9.17 13.68
C PHE A 804 24.49 8.16 14.80
N VAL A 805 23.22 7.97 15.20
CA VAL A 805 22.81 6.97 16.21
C VAL A 805 23.11 5.54 15.77
N ALA A 806 23.04 5.25 14.47
CA ALA A 806 23.41 3.97 13.88
C ALA A 806 24.93 3.76 13.66
N ASN A 807 25.78 4.69 14.12
CA ASN A 807 27.23 4.73 13.84
C ASN A 807 27.59 4.76 12.34
N ILE A 808 26.70 5.28 11.50
CA ILE A 808 26.95 5.54 10.09
C ILE A 808 27.65 6.91 9.98
N PRO A 809 28.77 7.03 9.24
CA PRO A 809 29.45 8.32 9.07
C PRO A 809 28.54 9.43 8.54
N VAL A 810 28.70 10.62 9.11
CA VAL A 810 28.02 11.86 8.71
C VAL A 810 29.04 13.00 8.65
N ASP A 811 28.93 13.87 7.65
CA ASP A 811 29.91 14.94 7.37
C ASP A 811 29.77 16.18 8.30
N TYR A 812 29.00 16.05 9.39
CA TYR A 812 28.62 17.12 10.29
C TYR A 812 28.95 16.75 11.74
N PRO A 813 29.34 17.70 12.61
CA PRO A 813 29.78 17.43 13.98
C PRO A 813 28.61 17.19 14.95
N LEU A 814 27.73 16.24 14.64
CA LEU A 814 26.64 15.81 15.53
C LEU A 814 27.22 15.30 16.86
N GLY A 815 26.52 15.57 17.96
CA GLY A 815 26.95 15.23 19.31
C GLY A 815 28.06 16.13 19.86
N GLN A 816 28.40 17.23 19.19
CA GLN A 816 29.36 18.23 19.68
C GLN A 816 28.68 19.56 20.01
N TYR A 817 29.24 20.28 20.98
CA TYR A 817 28.81 21.65 21.28
C TYR A 817 29.38 22.63 20.24
N ILE A 818 28.49 23.37 19.58
CA ILE A 818 28.81 24.36 18.55
C ILE A 818 28.45 25.74 19.07
N LYS A 819 29.20 26.76 18.65
CA LYS A 819 28.90 28.15 18.96
C LYS A 819 27.70 28.64 18.13
N ARG A 820 26.83 29.45 18.75
CA ARG A 820 25.73 30.16 18.07
C ARG A 820 26.25 31.14 17.01
#